data_AF-A0A7J8MIK6-F1
#
_entry.id   AF-A0A7J8MIK6-F1
#
_cell.length_a   1.000
_cell.length_b   1.000
_cell.length_c   1.000
_cell.angle_alpha   90.00
_cell.angle_beta   90.00
_cell.angle_gamma   90.00
#
_symmetry.space_group_name_H-M   'P 1'
#
loop_
_entity.id
_entity.type
_entity.pdbx_description
1 polymer ?
#
loop_
_entity_poly.entity_id
_entity_poly.type
_entity_poly.pdbx_seq_one_letter_code
_entity_poly.pdbx_strand_id
1 'polypeptide(L)'
;MAELDARRAEVLGNAARTIQRQSRTYIARKEFIELRKAAIMLQSHWRGILACKLYEQLRREAAALKIQKNFRRHIARESYLTVRQSAITLQTGLRAMTARNEFRFRKQTKAAIIIQAAFRCHVAYSYYKSLQKAALTTQCGWRRRVARRELRKLKMAARETGALKEAKDKLEKRVEELTWRLQLEKRLRTDLEEEKAQEIAKLHDALHAVQIQVEEANARVIKEQEAARKAIEEAPPVIKETPVIVEDTEKVNSLAAEVENLKASLLSETKAAEEARNACTDAETRNAELVKKLEESERKVDQLQESVQRLEEKLANSESEIQVLRQQSLAISPTGKSLTARQRTMILPRTPENGNVLNGETKVPSDTTLALSNVREPESEEKPQKYLNEKQQENQDLLIKCISQNLGFSGSKPIAACVVYKCLLHWRSFEVERTTVFDRIIQTIASAIEVQDNNDVLAYWLSNSSTLLLLLQHTLKASGAASLTPQRRRATSASLFGRMSQGLRASPQSAGLSFLSGRGLSRLDDLRQVEAKYPALLFKQQLTAFLEKIYGMIRDNLKKEISPLLGLCIQVPRTSRASLVKGRSQSNAVAQQALIAHWQSIVKSLDRYLKIMKSNHVPPFLVRKVFTQIFSFINVQLFNSLLLRRECCSFSNGEYVKAGLAELEQWCSEATEEYAGSAWDELKHIRQAVGFLVIHQKPKKSLNEVTKELCPVLSIQQLYRISTMYWDDKYGTHSVSSDVSSRHYIRNVIAKMRVMMTEDSNNAVSSSFLLDDDSR
;
A
#
# COMPACT_ATOMS: atom_id res chain seq x y z
N MET A 1 27.18 92.21 -109.22
CA MET A 1 26.70 90.87 -109.66
C MET A 1 27.59 89.77 -109.10
N ALA A 2 28.79 89.53 -109.65
CA ALA A 2 29.65 88.39 -109.28
C ALA A 2 29.85 88.15 -107.76
N GLU A 3 30.05 89.20 -106.95
CA GLU A 3 30.23 89.06 -105.49
C GLU A 3 28.96 88.56 -104.76
N LEU A 4 27.77 88.92 -105.25
CA LEU A 4 26.50 88.42 -104.70
C LEU A 4 26.28 86.95 -105.04
N ASP A 5 26.68 86.52 -106.24
CA ASP A 5 26.63 85.12 -106.65
C ASP A 5 27.65 84.27 -105.88
N ALA A 6 28.84 84.80 -105.59
CA ALA A 6 29.83 84.16 -104.73
C ALA A 6 29.30 83.95 -103.29
N ARG A 7 28.71 84.99 -102.67
CA ARG A 7 28.06 84.85 -101.35
C ARG A 7 26.88 83.86 -101.37
N ARG A 8 26.07 83.88 -102.44
CA ARG A 8 24.96 82.91 -102.61
C ARG A 8 25.48 81.47 -102.69
N ALA A 9 26.55 81.23 -103.45
CA ALA A 9 27.19 79.93 -103.55
C ALA A 9 27.79 79.47 -102.19
N GLU A 10 28.40 80.37 -101.43
CA GLU A 10 28.93 80.06 -100.09
C GLU A 10 27.82 79.66 -99.10
N VAL A 11 26.72 80.42 -99.04
CA VAL A 11 25.57 80.13 -98.17
C VAL A 11 24.93 78.78 -98.55
N LEU A 12 24.72 78.53 -99.85
CA LEU A 12 24.20 77.25 -100.33
C LEU A 12 25.16 76.09 -100.03
N GLY A 13 26.48 76.29 -100.17
CA GLY A 13 27.51 75.31 -99.83
C GLY A 13 27.63 75.02 -98.33
N ASN A 14 27.41 76.02 -97.47
CA ASN A 14 27.34 75.87 -96.00
C ASN A 14 26.06 75.11 -95.59
N ALA A 15 24.91 75.45 -96.19
CA ALA A 15 23.64 74.75 -95.97
C ALA A 15 23.72 73.27 -96.42
N ALA A 16 24.24 73.02 -97.61
CA ALA A 16 24.45 71.67 -98.15
C ALA A 16 25.37 70.83 -97.25
N ARG A 17 26.51 71.38 -96.80
CA ARG A 17 27.41 70.71 -95.84
C ARG A 17 26.70 70.38 -94.53
N THR A 18 25.85 71.26 -94.02
CA THR A 18 25.10 71.04 -92.78
C THR A 18 24.06 69.92 -92.94
N ILE A 19 23.30 69.93 -94.04
CA ILE A 19 22.31 68.88 -94.38
C ILE A 19 23.00 67.52 -94.57
N GLN A 20 24.11 67.49 -95.32
CA GLN A 20 24.89 66.27 -95.55
C GLN A 20 25.49 65.72 -94.25
N ARG A 21 26.05 66.57 -93.38
CA ARG A 21 26.55 66.18 -92.05
C ARG A 21 25.43 65.57 -91.20
N GLN A 22 24.26 66.22 -91.17
CA GLN A 22 23.13 65.74 -90.37
C GLN A 22 22.58 64.40 -90.89
N SER A 23 22.48 64.25 -92.22
CA SER A 23 22.04 62.99 -92.85
C SER A 23 23.03 61.84 -92.59
N ARG A 24 24.35 62.06 -92.78
CA ARG A 24 25.39 61.07 -92.44
C ARG A 24 25.36 60.68 -90.96
N THR A 25 25.19 61.65 -90.06
CA THR A 25 25.07 61.41 -88.61
C THR A 25 23.81 60.61 -88.28
N TYR A 26 22.68 60.89 -88.93
CA TYR A 26 21.44 60.14 -88.75
C TYR A 26 21.57 58.68 -89.22
N ILE A 27 22.17 58.44 -90.38
CA ILE A 27 22.43 57.09 -90.92
C ILE A 27 23.32 56.28 -89.97
N ALA A 28 24.49 56.81 -89.62
CA ALA A 28 25.43 56.13 -88.71
C ALA A 28 24.81 55.86 -87.31
N ARG A 29 23.99 56.80 -86.80
CA ARG A 29 23.26 56.60 -85.53
C ARG A 29 22.19 55.51 -85.66
N LYS A 30 21.48 55.43 -86.78
CA LYS A 30 20.48 54.38 -87.05
C LYS A 30 21.16 53.01 -87.09
N GLU A 31 22.24 52.88 -87.85
CA GLU A 31 23.03 51.64 -87.96
C GLU A 31 23.59 51.19 -86.59
N PHE A 32 24.18 52.11 -85.82
CA PHE A 32 24.66 51.82 -84.47
C PHE A 32 23.55 51.36 -83.52
N ILE A 33 22.36 51.96 -83.60
CA ILE A 33 21.21 51.56 -82.78
C ILE A 33 20.75 50.15 -83.13
N GLU A 34 20.66 49.80 -84.41
CA GLU A 34 20.29 48.43 -84.83
C GLU A 34 21.36 47.40 -84.46
N LEU A 35 22.64 47.70 -84.67
CA LEU A 35 23.74 46.83 -84.23
C LEU A 35 23.72 46.62 -82.70
N ARG A 36 23.48 47.68 -81.92
CA ARG A 36 23.37 47.60 -80.47
C ARG A 36 22.15 46.76 -80.03
N LYS A 37 20.99 46.90 -80.70
CA LYS A 37 19.82 46.05 -80.43
C LYS A 37 20.14 44.57 -80.69
N ALA A 38 20.72 44.26 -81.85
CA ALA A 38 21.11 42.90 -82.22
C ALA A 38 22.12 42.30 -81.23
N ALA A 39 23.14 43.07 -80.83
CA ALA A 39 24.12 42.65 -79.82
C ALA A 39 23.47 42.39 -78.44
N ILE A 40 22.54 43.25 -77.99
CA ILE A 40 21.82 43.04 -76.73
C ILE A 40 20.95 41.78 -76.78
N MET A 41 20.27 41.52 -77.91
CA MET A 41 19.46 40.31 -78.11
C MET A 41 20.31 39.03 -78.12
N LEU A 42 21.47 39.05 -78.80
CA LEU A 42 22.39 37.92 -78.81
C LEU A 42 22.98 37.66 -77.42
N GLN A 43 23.40 38.72 -76.71
CA GLN A 43 23.92 38.59 -75.35
C GLN A 43 22.86 38.13 -74.34
N SER A 44 21.61 38.58 -74.45
CA SER A 44 20.54 38.13 -73.54
C SER A 44 20.21 36.65 -73.77
N HIS A 45 20.19 36.20 -75.02
CA HIS A 45 20.02 34.79 -75.37
C HIS A 45 21.15 33.91 -74.81
N TRP A 46 22.41 34.29 -75.00
CA TRP A 46 23.56 33.55 -74.45
C TRP A 46 23.60 33.53 -72.92
N ARG A 47 23.27 34.65 -72.25
CA ARG A 47 23.12 34.69 -70.78
C ARG A 47 22.01 33.76 -70.31
N GLY A 48 20.90 33.67 -71.05
CA GLY A 48 19.82 32.71 -70.80
C GLY A 48 20.29 31.26 -70.91
N ILE A 49 20.96 30.89 -72.00
CA ILE A 49 21.52 29.53 -72.19
C ILE A 49 22.47 29.16 -71.04
N LEU A 50 23.36 30.07 -70.64
CA LEU A 50 24.32 29.81 -69.57
C LEU A 50 23.61 29.61 -68.21
N ALA A 51 22.60 30.44 -67.91
CA ALA A 51 21.79 30.30 -66.70
C ALA A 51 21.01 28.97 -66.67
N CYS A 52 20.44 28.54 -67.80
CA CYS A 52 19.76 27.24 -67.91
C CYS A 52 20.73 26.07 -67.66
N LYS A 53 21.94 26.10 -68.25
CA LYS A 53 22.96 25.06 -68.01
C LYS A 53 23.39 24.98 -66.55
N LEU A 54 23.63 26.14 -65.91
CA LEU A 54 23.97 26.21 -64.48
C LEU A 54 22.83 25.66 -63.60
N TYR A 55 21.58 26.03 -63.90
CA TYR A 55 20.41 25.53 -63.17
C TYR A 55 20.24 24.01 -63.30
N GLU A 56 20.43 23.45 -64.50
CA GLU A 56 20.41 21.99 -64.68
C GLU A 56 21.49 21.29 -63.85
N GLN A 57 22.70 21.85 -63.81
CA GLN A 57 23.80 21.28 -63.05
C GLN A 57 23.49 21.29 -61.55
N LEU A 58 23.08 22.43 -60.99
CA LEU A 58 22.63 22.55 -59.59
C LEU A 58 21.46 21.59 -59.28
N ARG A 59 20.52 21.40 -60.21
CA ARG A 59 19.40 20.44 -60.07
C ARG A 59 19.90 18.98 -60.04
N ARG A 60 20.87 18.62 -60.88
CA ARG A 60 21.50 17.27 -60.89
C ARG A 60 22.27 17.02 -59.59
N GLU A 61 23.06 17.99 -59.14
CA GLU A 61 23.82 17.91 -57.88
C GLU A 61 22.90 17.78 -56.66
N ALA A 62 21.84 18.60 -56.57
CA ALA A 62 20.84 18.50 -55.51
C ALA A 62 20.11 17.14 -55.50
N ALA A 63 19.80 16.58 -56.68
CA ALA A 63 19.21 15.25 -56.80
C ALA A 63 20.19 14.14 -56.35
N ALA A 64 21.45 14.21 -56.78
CA ALA A 64 22.49 13.28 -56.37
C ALA A 64 22.73 13.30 -54.85
N LEU A 65 22.82 14.49 -54.24
CA LEU A 65 22.92 14.65 -52.78
C LEU A 65 21.71 14.07 -52.05
N LYS A 66 20.49 14.24 -52.57
CA LYS A 66 19.27 13.66 -52.00
C LYS A 66 19.28 12.13 -52.04
N ILE A 67 19.72 11.53 -53.15
CA ILE A 67 19.86 10.08 -53.30
C ILE A 67 20.94 9.55 -52.35
N GLN A 68 22.15 10.12 -52.38
CA GLN A 68 23.26 9.71 -51.52
C GLN A 68 22.92 9.81 -50.02
N LYS A 69 22.28 10.91 -49.59
CA LYS A 69 21.81 11.09 -48.20
C LYS A 69 20.83 9.99 -47.79
N ASN A 70 19.85 9.67 -48.64
CA ASN A 70 18.85 8.64 -48.36
C ASN A 70 19.46 7.23 -48.35
N PHE A 71 20.39 6.95 -49.27
CA PHE A 71 21.09 5.66 -49.32
C PHE A 71 21.99 5.42 -48.10
N ARG A 72 22.79 6.42 -47.70
CA ARG A 72 23.59 6.36 -46.46
C ARG A 72 22.68 6.16 -45.22
N ARG A 73 21.54 6.84 -45.16
CA ARG A 73 20.52 6.64 -44.11
C ARG A 73 19.96 5.21 -44.10
N HIS A 74 19.69 4.64 -45.27
CA HIS A 74 19.18 3.27 -45.38
C HIS A 74 20.19 2.24 -44.86
N ILE A 75 21.46 2.29 -45.32
CA ILE A 75 22.52 1.39 -44.84
C ILE A 75 22.70 1.49 -43.31
N ALA A 76 22.77 2.71 -42.78
CA ALA A 76 22.91 2.93 -41.33
C ALA A 76 21.70 2.38 -40.55
N ARG A 77 20.48 2.49 -41.11
CA ARG A 77 19.26 1.95 -40.51
C ARG A 77 19.24 0.42 -40.53
N GLU A 78 19.62 -0.21 -41.64
CA GLU A 78 19.68 -1.69 -41.73
C GLU A 78 20.69 -2.25 -40.73
N SER A 79 21.92 -1.70 -40.69
CA SER A 79 22.94 -2.09 -39.72
C SER A 79 22.44 -1.96 -38.26
N TYR A 80 21.82 -0.82 -37.91
CA TYR A 80 21.20 -0.64 -36.60
C TYR A 80 20.08 -1.65 -36.30
N LEU A 81 19.21 -1.94 -37.27
CA LEU A 81 18.12 -2.91 -37.11
C LEU A 81 18.66 -4.33 -36.91
N THR A 82 19.69 -4.73 -37.64
CA THR A 82 20.36 -6.03 -37.47
C THR A 82 20.96 -6.16 -36.07
N VAL A 83 21.76 -5.20 -35.62
CA VAL A 83 22.36 -5.21 -34.27
C VAL A 83 21.28 -5.20 -33.19
N ARG A 84 20.23 -4.39 -33.36
CA ARG A 84 19.09 -4.35 -32.42
C ARG A 84 18.35 -5.68 -32.36
N GLN A 85 18.14 -6.36 -33.48
CA GLN A 85 17.48 -7.66 -33.51
C GLN A 85 18.34 -8.72 -32.82
N SER A 86 19.65 -8.77 -33.08
CA SER A 86 20.59 -9.65 -32.39
C SER A 86 20.61 -9.41 -30.88
N ALA A 87 20.64 -8.16 -30.45
CA ALA A 87 20.59 -7.79 -29.03
C ALA A 87 19.27 -8.20 -28.36
N ILE A 88 18.12 -8.04 -29.04
CA ILE A 88 16.82 -8.49 -28.53
C ILE A 88 16.81 -10.02 -28.37
N THR A 89 17.28 -10.78 -29.37
CA THR A 89 17.36 -12.25 -29.31
C THR A 89 18.26 -12.74 -28.16
N LEU A 90 19.40 -12.08 -27.93
CA LEU A 90 20.28 -12.42 -26.81
C LEU A 90 19.62 -12.09 -25.45
N GLN A 91 18.98 -10.91 -25.33
CA GLN A 91 18.29 -10.50 -24.11
C GLN A 91 17.09 -11.38 -23.76
N THR A 92 16.31 -11.83 -24.75
CA THR A 92 15.20 -12.77 -24.50
C THR A 92 15.71 -14.14 -24.08
N GLY A 93 16.79 -14.64 -24.71
CA GLY A 93 17.47 -15.88 -24.33
C GLY A 93 17.97 -15.85 -22.88
N LEU A 94 18.70 -14.79 -22.49
CA LEU A 94 19.22 -14.61 -21.13
C LEU A 94 18.08 -14.51 -20.09
N ARG A 95 17.05 -13.69 -20.35
CA ARG A 95 15.89 -13.58 -19.45
C ARG A 95 15.16 -14.91 -19.27
N ALA A 96 14.99 -15.70 -20.35
CA ALA A 96 14.40 -17.03 -20.28
C ALA A 96 15.29 -18.03 -19.51
N MET A 97 16.61 -17.93 -19.64
CA MET A 97 17.55 -18.76 -18.86
C MET A 97 17.47 -18.46 -17.36
N THR A 98 17.49 -17.18 -16.97
CA THR A 98 17.35 -16.77 -15.56
C THR A 98 16.04 -17.26 -14.95
N ALA A 99 14.90 -17.05 -15.65
CA ALA A 99 13.59 -17.53 -15.19
C ALA A 99 13.53 -19.06 -15.05
N ARG A 100 14.13 -19.82 -15.98
CA ARG A 100 14.22 -21.29 -15.89
C ARG A 100 15.13 -21.75 -14.75
N ASN A 101 16.23 -21.05 -14.48
CA ASN A 101 17.12 -21.36 -13.36
C ASN A 101 16.42 -21.13 -12.02
N GLU A 102 15.72 -20.01 -11.87
CA GLU A 102 14.95 -19.71 -10.67
C GLU A 102 13.80 -20.71 -10.46
N PHE A 103 13.08 -21.08 -11.52
CA PHE A 103 12.04 -22.12 -11.44
C PHE A 103 12.61 -23.48 -11.03
N ARG A 104 13.75 -23.90 -11.60
CA ARG A 104 14.44 -25.14 -11.20
C ARG A 104 14.86 -25.11 -9.73
N PHE A 105 15.45 -24.00 -9.27
CA PHE A 105 15.81 -23.80 -7.86
C PHE A 105 14.59 -23.90 -6.94
N ARG A 106 13.51 -23.17 -7.23
CA ARG A 106 12.24 -23.25 -6.46
C ARG A 106 11.67 -24.68 -6.41
N LYS A 107 11.73 -25.44 -7.52
CA LYS A 107 11.30 -26.84 -7.58
C LYS A 107 12.19 -27.75 -6.72
N GLN A 108 13.51 -27.59 -6.78
CA GLN A 108 14.47 -28.33 -5.95
C GLN A 108 14.27 -28.02 -4.46
N THR A 109 14.15 -26.75 -4.09
CA THR A 109 13.90 -26.33 -2.69
C THR A 109 12.58 -26.90 -2.16
N LYS A 110 11.50 -26.90 -2.97
CA LYS A 110 10.22 -27.53 -2.56
C LYS A 110 10.38 -29.04 -2.33
N ALA A 111 11.10 -29.75 -3.21
CA ALA A 111 11.37 -31.18 -3.03
C ALA A 111 12.22 -31.45 -1.77
N ALA A 112 13.27 -30.65 -1.53
CA ALA A 112 14.10 -30.74 -0.34
C ALA A 112 13.30 -30.52 0.95
N ILE A 113 12.41 -29.53 1.00
CA ILE A 113 11.52 -29.28 2.14
C ILE A 113 10.61 -30.49 2.41
N ILE A 114 10.03 -31.10 1.38
CA ILE A 114 9.18 -32.30 1.53
C ILE A 114 9.99 -33.47 2.11
N ILE A 115 11.19 -33.74 1.58
CA ILE A 115 12.08 -34.80 2.07
C ILE A 115 12.49 -34.54 3.53
N GLN A 116 12.88 -33.31 3.86
CA GLN A 116 13.25 -32.91 5.22
C GLN A 116 12.08 -33.02 6.20
N ALA A 117 10.87 -32.66 5.79
CA ALA A 117 9.66 -32.78 6.61
C ALA A 117 9.30 -34.26 6.85
N ALA A 118 9.35 -35.10 5.82
CA ALA A 118 9.12 -36.54 5.93
C ALA A 118 10.15 -37.21 6.85
N PHE A 119 11.43 -36.85 6.73
CA PHE A 119 12.49 -37.35 7.61
C PHE A 119 12.29 -36.93 9.07
N ARG A 120 12.02 -35.64 9.33
CA ARG A 120 11.74 -35.15 10.69
C ARG A 120 10.52 -35.85 11.31
N CYS A 121 9.46 -36.05 10.53
CA CYS A 121 8.28 -36.79 10.95
C CYS A 121 8.62 -38.25 11.30
N HIS A 122 9.39 -38.94 10.45
CA HIS A 122 9.82 -40.31 10.68
C HIS A 122 10.66 -40.46 11.96
N VAL A 123 11.62 -39.55 12.20
CA VAL A 123 12.45 -39.54 13.42
C VAL A 123 11.58 -39.37 14.66
N ALA A 124 10.68 -38.39 14.68
CA ALA A 124 9.78 -38.15 15.81
C ALA A 124 8.82 -39.34 16.07
N TYR A 125 8.24 -39.93 15.01
CA TYR A 125 7.37 -41.09 15.11
C TYR A 125 8.12 -42.34 15.61
N SER A 126 9.34 -42.57 15.13
CA SER A 126 10.20 -43.67 15.59
C SER A 126 10.53 -43.54 17.08
N TYR A 127 10.90 -42.34 17.54
CA TYR A 127 11.14 -42.04 18.95
C TYR A 127 9.88 -42.28 19.81
N TYR A 128 8.73 -41.75 19.40
CA TYR A 128 7.45 -41.98 20.08
C TYR A 128 7.12 -43.48 20.18
N LYS A 129 7.28 -44.24 19.09
CA LYS A 129 7.03 -45.69 19.06
C LYS A 129 7.98 -46.47 19.96
N SER A 130 9.23 -46.02 20.11
CA SER A 130 10.20 -46.57 21.06
C SER A 130 9.75 -46.31 22.50
N LEU A 131 9.38 -45.07 22.83
CA LEU A 131 8.89 -44.68 24.15
C LEU A 131 7.60 -45.43 24.53
N GLN A 132 6.66 -45.61 23.58
CA GLN A 132 5.44 -46.39 23.78
C GLN A 132 5.75 -47.85 24.10
N LYS A 133 6.69 -48.49 23.38
CA LYS A 133 7.14 -49.86 23.68
C LYS A 133 7.79 -49.97 25.06
N ALA A 134 8.62 -49.01 25.45
CA ALA A 134 9.26 -48.98 26.77
C ALA A 134 8.22 -48.81 27.90
N ALA A 135 7.25 -47.91 27.71
CA ALA A 135 6.15 -47.71 28.65
C ALA A 135 5.27 -48.96 28.80
N LEU A 136 4.85 -49.59 27.69
CA LEU A 136 4.08 -50.84 27.71
C LEU A 136 4.84 -51.97 28.39
N THR A 137 6.14 -52.13 28.09
CA THR A 137 6.99 -53.17 28.71
C THR A 137 7.08 -52.96 30.22
N THR A 138 7.30 -51.72 30.67
CA THR A 138 7.34 -51.35 32.09
C THR A 138 5.99 -51.60 32.79
N GLN A 139 4.88 -51.19 32.17
CA GLN A 139 3.53 -51.43 32.69
C GLN A 139 3.19 -52.93 32.79
N CYS A 140 3.52 -53.73 31.77
CA CYS A 140 3.35 -55.18 31.78
C CYS A 140 4.22 -55.84 32.87
N GLY A 141 5.47 -55.39 33.04
CA GLY A 141 6.34 -55.81 34.13
C GLY A 141 5.77 -55.50 35.52
N TRP A 142 5.19 -54.31 35.68
CA TRP A 142 4.49 -53.91 36.92
C TRP A 142 3.25 -54.75 37.19
N ARG A 143 2.33 -54.88 36.23
CA ARG A 143 1.14 -55.75 36.34
C ARG A 143 1.52 -57.19 36.72
N ARG A 144 2.57 -57.74 36.10
CA ARG A 144 3.10 -59.07 36.43
C ARG A 144 3.67 -59.15 37.85
N ARG A 145 4.33 -58.09 38.34
CA ARG A 145 4.86 -58.00 39.71
C ARG A 145 3.72 -57.94 40.74
N VAL A 146 2.66 -57.19 40.47
CA VAL A 146 1.45 -57.09 41.31
C VAL A 146 0.75 -58.44 41.40
N ALA A 147 0.41 -59.06 40.26
CA ALA A 147 -0.22 -60.39 40.24
C ALA A 147 0.64 -61.48 40.93
N ARG A 148 1.98 -61.43 40.79
CA ARG A 148 2.90 -62.32 41.53
C ARG A 148 2.96 -62.03 43.03
N ARG A 149 2.59 -60.84 43.51
CA ARG A 149 2.48 -60.51 44.94
C ARG A 149 1.15 -61.02 45.48
N GLU A 150 0.05 -60.82 44.76
CA GLU A 150 -1.29 -61.34 45.09
C GLU A 150 -1.31 -62.86 45.13
N LEU A 151 -0.77 -63.54 44.11
CA LEU A 151 -0.66 -65.01 44.09
C LEU A 151 0.15 -65.55 45.28
N ARG A 152 1.17 -64.82 45.75
CA ARG A 152 1.93 -65.20 46.95
C ARG A 152 1.10 -65.03 48.22
N LYS A 153 0.34 -63.94 48.37
CA LYS A 153 -0.61 -63.75 49.48
C LYS A 153 -1.64 -64.89 49.52
N LEU A 154 -2.29 -65.18 48.39
CA LEU A 154 -3.28 -66.26 48.28
C LEU A 154 -2.68 -67.64 48.59
N LYS A 155 -1.44 -67.92 48.16
CA LYS A 155 -0.75 -69.18 48.49
C LYS A 155 -0.37 -69.29 49.98
N MET A 156 -0.07 -68.18 50.66
CA MET A 156 0.18 -68.21 52.11
C MET A 156 -1.13 -68.44 52.88
N ALA A 157 -2.19 -67.69 52.57
CA ALA A 157 -3.51 -67.90 53.16
C ALA A 157 -4.03 -69.33 52.95
N ALA A 158 -3.83 -69.92 51.76
CA ALA A 158 -4.21 -71.31 51.49
C ALA A 158 -3.40 -72.35 52.29
N ARG A 159 -2.14 -72.04 52.66
CA ARG A 159 -1.32 -72.89 53.54
C ARG A 159 -1.76 -72.76 54.99
N GLU A 160 -2.07 -71.55 55.44
CA GLU A 160 -2.62 -71.29 56.78
C GLU A 160 -3.97 -71.98 56.97
N THR A 161 -4.89 -71.91 56.00
CA THR A 161 -6.16 -72.66 56.08
C THR A 161 -5.96 -74.18 56.03
N GLY A 162 -4.95 -74.67 55.31
CA GLY A 162 -4.54 -76.09 55.36
C GLY A 162 -4.05 -76.50 56.75
N ALA A 163 -3.13 -75.73 57.35
CA ALA A 163 -2.61 -75.98 58.68
C ALA A 163 -3.68 -75.88 59.77
N LEU A 164 -4.60 -74.90 59.67
CA LEU A 164 -5.76 -74.77 60.55
C LEU A 164 -6.71 -75.97 60.43
N LYS A 165 -6.92 -76.50 59.21
CA LYS A 165 -7.71 -77.71 59.02
C LYS A 165 -7.02 -78.93 59.64
N GLU A 166 -5.74 -79.13 59.42
CA GLU A 166 -4.99 -80.23 60.06
C GLU A 166 -4.98 -80.12 61.59
N ALA A 167 -4.93 -78.91 62.15
CA ALA A 167 -5.02 -78.67 63.59
C ALA A 167 -6.44 -78.98 64.11
N LYS A 168 -7.49 -78.57 63.38
CA LYS A 168 -8.89 -78.90 63.67
C LYS A 168 -9.12 -80.42 63.65
N ASP A 169 -8.69 -81.11 62.59
CA ASP A 169 -8.86 -82.56 62.45
C ASP A 169 -8.12 -83.33 63.58
N LYS A 170 -6.98 -82.83 64.07
CA LYS A 170 -6.29 -83.36 65.26
C LYS A 170 -7.03 -83.08 66.57
N LEU A 171 -7.62 -81.89 66.71
CA LEU A 171 -8.45 -81.53 67.87
C LEU A 171 -9.73 -82.36 67.91
N GLU A 172 -10.40 -82.58 66.78
CA GLU A 172 -11.58 -83.44 66.69
C GLU A 172 -11.26 -84.87 67.12
N LYS A 173 -10.17 -85.47 66.61
CA LYS A 173 -9.71 -86.80 67.08
C LYS A 173 -9.38 -86.85 68.57
N ARG A 174 -8.77 -85.79 69.13
CA ARG A 174 -8.52 -85.67 70.58
C ARG A 174 -9.83 -85.58 71.37
N VAL A 175 -10.83 -84.87 70.86
CA VAL A 175 -12.16 -84.78 71.49
C VAL A 175 -12.90 -86.12 71.41
N GLU A 176 -12.85 -86.83 70.28
CA GLU A 176 -13.39 -88.20 70.13
C GLU A 176 -12.72 -89.17 71.12
N GLU A 177 -11.39 -89.15 71.23
CA GLU A 177 -10.66 -89.97 72.20
C GLU A 177 -11.04 -89.63 73.65
N LEU A 178 -11.12 -88.34 74.00
CA LEU A 178 -11.48 -87.90 75.35
C LEU A 178 -12.95 -88.19 75.69
N THR A 179 -13.87 -88.08 74.75
CA THR A 179 -15.28 -88.47 74.96
C THR A 179 -15.43 -89.98 75.11
N TRP A 180 -14.65 -90.78 74.36
CA TRP A 180 -14.62 -92.23 74.56
C TRP A 180 -14.05 -92.62 75.93
N ARG A 181 -12.94 -92.01 76.36
CA ARG A 181 -12.36 -92.20 77.71
C ARG A 181 -13.36 -91.81 78.81
N LEU A 182 -14.06 -90.68 78.66
CA LEU A 182 -15.08 -90.22 79.61
C LEU A 182 -16.28 -91.17 79.67
N GLN A 183 -16.71 -91.73 78.52
CA GLN A 183 -17.77 -92.75 78.48
C GLN A 183 -17.33 -94.06 79.16
N LEU A 184 -16.08 -94.47 78.99
CA LEU A 184 -15.51 -95.63 79.67
C LEU A 184 -15.44 -95.41 81.18
N GLU A 185 -14.94 -94.25 81.64
CA GLU A 185 -14.88 -93.91 83.06
C GLU A 185 -16.29 -93.87 83.69
N LYS A 186 -17.28 -93.31 82.97
CA LYS A 186 -18.68 -93.32 83.42
C LYS A 186 -19.24 -94.72 83.60
N ARG A 187 -18.93 -95.66 82.69
CA ARG A 187 -19.31 -97.08 82.85
C ARG A 187 -18.64 -97.70 84.07
N LEU A 188 -17.33 -97.54 84.21
CA LEU A 188 -16.60 -98.04 85.39
C LEU A 188 -17.15 -97.46 86.71
N ARG A 189 -17.65 -96.22 86.72
CA ARG A 189 -18.36 -95.66 87.89
C ARG A 189 -19.74 -96.27 88.11
N THR A 190 -20.56 -96.48 87.07
CA THR A 190 -21.86 -97.15 87.23
C THR A 190 -21.69 -98.58 87.70
N ASP A 191 -20.72 -99.31 87.14
CA ASP A 191 -20.41 -100.69 87.53
C ASP A 191 -19.97 -100.76 89.01
N LEU A 192 -19.14 -99.80 89.47
CA LEU A 192 -18.76 -99.66 90.88
C LEU A 192 -19.91 -99.22 91.80
N GLU A 193 -20.89 -98.48 91.30
CA GLU A 193 -22.10 -98.12 92.06
C GLU A 193 -23.08 -99.30 92.14
N GLU A 194 -23.19 -100.12 91.10
CA GLU A 194 -23.96 -101.37 91.11
C GLU A 194 -23.34 -102.42 92.05
N GLU A 195 -22.01 -102.63 92.01
CA GLU A 195 -21.32 -103.52 92.97
C GLU A 195 -21.57 -103.08 94.42
N LYS A 196 -21.47 -101.77 94.72
CA LYS A 196 -21.82 -101.22 96.05
C LYS A 196 -23.28 -101.46 96.41
N ALA A 197 -24.22 -101.31 95.47
CA ALA A 197 -25.64 -101.57 95.72
C ALA A 197 -25.90 -103.05 96.02
N GLN A 198 -25.23 -103.96 95.30
CA GLN A 198 -25.29 -105.41 95.57
C GLN A 198 -24.69 -105.77 96.94
N GLU A 199 -23.61 -105.11 97.35
CA GLU A 199 -22.98 -105.34 98.66
C GLU A 199 -23.82 -104.79 99.81
N ILE A 200 -24.48 -103.63 99.63
CA ILE A 200 -25.48 -103.08 100.56
C ILE A 200 -26.70 -104.02 100.70
N ALA A 201 -27.14 -104.66 99.61
CA ALA A 201 -28.23 -105.63 99.64
C ALA A 201 -27.85 -106.88 100.46
N LYS A 202 -26.66 -107.46 100.22
CA LYS A 202 -26.13 -108.59 101.01
C LYS A 202 -26.03 -108.27 102.51
N LEU A 203 -25.63 -107.04 102.86
CA LEU A 203 -25.58 -106.57 104.25
C LEU A 203 -26.98 -106.41 104.86
N HIS A 204 -27.98 -105.98 104.09
CA HIS A 204 -29.37 -105.93 104.55
C HIS A 204 -29.96 -107.33 104.81
N ASP A 205 -29.74 -108.28 103.90
CA ASP A 205 -30.22 -109.66 104.06
C ASP A 205 -29.59 -110.32 105.28
N ALA A 206 -28.29 -110.10 105.52
CA ALA A 206 -27.59 -110.56 106.71
C ALA A 206 -28.16 -109.93 108.01
N LEU A 207 -28.47 -108.63 107.99
CA LEU A 207 -29.09 -107.94 109.13
C LEU A 207 -30.49 -108.51 109.44
N HIS A 208 -31.29 -108.78 108.42
CA HIS A 208 -32.66 -109.31 108.59
C HIS A 208 -32.66 -110.77 109.10
N ALA A 209 -31.67 -111.57 108.70
CA ALA A 209 -31.49 -112.93 109.24
C ALA A 209 -31.12 -112.92 110.74
N VAL A 210 -30.28 -111.97 111.18
CA VAL A 210 -29.92 -111.79 112.59
C VAL A 210 -31.11 -111.28 113.41
N GLN A 211 -31.92 -110.37 112.86
CA GLN A 211 -33.08 -109.81 113.56
C GLN A 211 -34.10 -110.90 113.99
N ILE A 212 -34.35 -111.89 113.13
CA ILE A 212 -35.25 -113.01 113.43
C ILE A 212 -34.68 -113.91 114.54
N GLN A 213 -33.37 -114.16 114.53
CA GLN A 213 -32.71 -114.95 115.59
C GLN A 213 -32.73 -114.25 116.96
N VAL A 214 -32.73 -112.91 116.99
CA VAL A 214 -32.83 -112.11 118.22
C VAL A 214 -34.23 -112.20 118.84
N GLU A 215 -35.29 -112.22 118.03
CA GLU A 215 -36.67 -112.33 118.54
C GLU A 215 -36.97 -113.72 119.12
N GLU A 216 -36.46 -114.80 118.50
CA GLU A 216 -36.59 -116.17 119.05
C GLU A 216 -35.74 -116.42 120.30
N ALA A 217 -34.63 -115.70 120.47
CA ALA A 217 -33.78 -115.76 121.66
C ALA A 217 -34.38 -115.02 122.87
N ASN A 218 -35.01 -113.86 122.65
CA ASN A 218 -35.55 -113.00 123.71
C ASN A 218 -36.67 -113.65 124.54
N ALA A 219 -37.36 -114.66 124.03
CA ALA A 219 -38.38 -115.41 124.78
C ALA A 219 -37.79 -116.40 125.83
N ARG A 220 -36.49 -116.73 125.78
CA ARG A 220 -35.87 -117.73 126.67
C ARG A 220 -35.01 -117.13 127.79
N VAL A 221 -34.65 -115.84 127.70
CA VAL A 221 -33.65 -115.19 128.56
C VAL A 221 -34.24 -114.58 129.85
N ILE A 222 -35.57 -114.49 129.99
CA ILE A 222 -36.22 -113.98 131.22
C ILE A 222 -36.13 -114.96 132.41
N LYS A 223 -35.64 -116.20 132.22
CA LYS A 223 -35.61 -117.23 133.27
C LYS A 223 -34.30 -117.41 134.05
N GLU A 224 -33.19 -116.80 133.62
CA GLU A 224 -31.89 -116.88 134.34
C GLU A 224 -31.24 -115.50 134.46
N GLN A 225 -31.84 -114.68 135.33
CA GLN A 225 -31.19 -113.49 135.86
C GLN A 225 -29.97 -113.86 136.73
N GLU A 226 -29.04 -112.91 136.88
CA GLU A 226 -28.02 -112.87 137.96
C GLU A 226 -26.84 -113.87 137.93
N ALA A 227 -25.84 -113.61 137.07
CA ALA A 227 -24.45 -113.94 137.37
C ALA A 227 -23.45 -112.90 136.79
N ALA A 228 -22.62 -112.32 137.68
CA ALA A 228 -21.38 -111.55 137.41
C ALA A 228 -21.35 -110.59 136.19
N ARG A 229 -21.73 -109.31 136.31
CA ARG A 229 -20.94 -108.16 136.83
C ARG A 229 -19.58 -107.83 136.15
N LYS A 230 -19.57 -106.62 135.55
CA LYS A 230 -18.56 -105.53 135.66
C LYS A 230 -17.16 -105.63 134.99
N ALA A 231 -16.99 -104.89 133.89
CA ALA A 231 -15.92 -103.90 133.60
C ALA A 231 -16.35 -103.13 132.32
N ILE A 232 -16.55 -101.80 132.33
CA ILE A 232 -15.54 -100.72 132.18
C ILE A 232 -14.87 -100.82 130.78
N GLU A 233 -15.22 -100.02 129.76
CA GLU A 233 -15.13 -98.55 129.58
C GLU A 233 -13.76 -98.11 129.03
N GLU A 234 -13.72 -96.95 128.35
CA GLU A 234 -12.54 -96.20 127.85
C GLU A 234 -11.78 -96.77 126.61
N ALA A 235 -11.10 -95.99 125.74
CA ALA A 235 -11.16 -94.56 125.33
C ALA A 235 -10.21 -94.38 124.09
N PRO A 236 -9.72 -93.17 123.67
CA PRO A 236 -10.41 -92.32 122.71
C PRO A 236 -9.50 -91.90 121.49
N PRO A 237 -9.31 -90.63 121.01
CA PRO A 237 -8.96 -90.33 119.60
C PRO A 237 -7.52 -89.77 119.43
N VAL A 238 -7.32 -88.60 118.79
CA VAL A 238 -6.06 -87.85 118.49
C VAL A 238 -5.47 -88.15 117.09
N ILE A 239 -5.76 -87.33 116.06
CA ILE A 239 -5.09 -86.06 115.65
C ILE A 239 -3.66 -86.23 115.09
N LYS A 240 -3.40 -85.72 113.88
CA LYS A 240 -2.22 -84.90 113.56
C LYS A 240 -2.36 -84.09 112.27
N GLU A 241 -1.79 -82.89 112.30
CA GLU A 241 -1.79 -81.89 111.22
C GLU A 241 -0.46 -81.89 110.44
N THR A 242 -0.47 -81.25 109.25
CA THR A 242 0.65 -80.48 108.63
C THR A 242 1.96 -81.21 108.19
N PRO A 243 2.85 -80.64 107.33
CA PRO A 243 2.65 -79.67 106.20
C PRO A 243 3.65 -79.76 104.97
N VAL A 244 3.48 -78.84 103.99
CA VAL A 244 4.41 -78.25 102.95
C VAL A 244 5.20 -79.12 101.91
N ILE A 245 5.14 -78.74 100.61
CA ILE A 245 6.25 -78.30 99.69
C ILE A 245 5.91 -78.45 98.17
N VAL A 246 5.87 -77.28 97.47
CA VAL A 246 6.38 -76.86 96.13
C VAL A 246 6.33 -77.87 94.93
N GLU A 247 5.71 -77.57 93.78
CA GLU A 247 6.23 -76.97 92.49
C GLU A 247 5.07 -76.93 91.44
N ASP A 248 5.01 -76.20 90.29
CA ASP A 248 5.66 -74.98 89.76
C ASP A 248 4.76 -74.33 88.63
N THR A 249 4.46 -73.02 88.64
CA THR A 249 5.05 -71.90 87.84
C THR A 249 5.03 -71.90 86.28
N GLU A 250 4.18 -72.67 85.57
CA GLU A 250 4.09 -72.61 84.08
C GLU A 250 2.88 -71.86 83.45
N LYS A 251 2.25 -70.87 84.12
CA LYS A 251 1.14 -70.08 83.53
C LYS A 251 1.39 -68.59 83.30
N VAL A 252 2.59 -68.10 83.60
CA VAL A 252 2.95 -66.68 83.40
C VAL A 252 3.66 -66.44 82.05
N ASN A 253 4.37 -67.45 81.52
CA ASN A 253 5.22 -67.30 80.34
C ASN A 253 4.47 -67.39 78.98
N SER A 254 3.35 -68.11 78.89
CA SER A 254 2.56 -68.17 77.64
C SER A 254 1.83 -66.84 77.38
N LEU A 255 1.19 -66.27 78.40
CA LEU A 255 0.51 -64.98 78.31
C LEU A 255 1.49 -63.82 78.07
N ALA A 256 2.73 -63.90 78.58
CA ALA A 256 3.76 -62.91 78.27
C ALA A 256 4.17 -62.93 76.77
N ALA A 257 4.31 -64.11 76.17
CA ALA A 257 4.66 -64.25 74.76
C ALA A 257 3.53 -63.82 73.82
N GLU A 258 2.27 -64.11 74.18
CA GLU A 258 1.09 -63.70 73.40
C GLU A 258 0.88 -62.17 73.47
N VAL A 259 1.13 -61.56 74.64
CA VAL A 259 1.15 -60.09 74.81
C VAL A 259 2.28 -59.44 74.02
N GLU A 260 3.49 -60.00 73.93
CA GLU A 260 4.56 -59.46 73.08
C GLU A 260 4.26 -59.59 71.58
N ASN A 261 3.67 -60.70 71.12
CA ASN A 261 3.25 -60.84 69.72
C ASN A 261 2.12 -59.86 69.36
N LEU A 262 1.16 -59.65 70.26
CA LEU A 262 0.09 -58.66 70.06
C LEU A 262 0.63 -57.22 70.11
N LYS A 263 1.60 -56.90 70.98
CA LYS A 263 2.33 -55.62 70.96
C LYS A 263 3.09 -55.41 69.65
N ALA A 264 3.79 -56.43 69.14
CA ALA A 264 4.55 -56.33 67.89
C ALA A 264 3.62 -56.13 66.68
N SER A 265 2.50 -56.85 66.64
CA SER A 265 1.47 -56.68 65.61
C SER A 265 0.83 -55.28 65.69
N LEU A 266 0.45 -54.84 66.89
CA LEU A 266 -0.08 -53.49 67.15
C LEU A 266 0.93 -52.41 66.75
N LEU A 267 2.22 -52.55 67.07
CA LEU A 267 3.28 -51.64 66.64
C LEU A 267 3.43 -51.57 65.12
N SER A 268 3.22 -52.69 64.41
CA SER A 268 3.28 -52.72 62.95
C SER A 268 2.07 -52.04 62.30
N GLU A 269 0.87 -52.23 62.86
CA GLU A 269 -0.37 -51.55 62.45
C GLU A 269 -0.33 -50.06 62.78
N THR A 270 0.10 -49.66 63.98
CA THR A 270 0.25 -48.23 64.33
C THR A 270 1.26 -47.55 63.44
N LYS A 271 2.39 -48.20 63.12
CA LYS A 271 3.39 -47.64 62.20
C LYS A 271 2.86 -47.55 60.77
N ALA A 272 2.12 -48.53 60.28
CA ALA A 272 1.47 -48.45 58.96
C ALA A 272 0.39 -47.36 58.91
N ALA A 273 -0.39 -47.20 59.98
CA ALA A 273 -1.38 -46.13 60.13
C ALA A 273 -0.74 -44.75 60.25
N GLU A 274 0.44 -44.64 60.87
CA GLU A 274 1.21 -43.41 60.99
C GLU A 274 1.92 -43.04 59.67
N GLU A 275 2.47 -44.01 58.94
CA GLU A 275 2.96 -43.82 57.57
C GLU A 275 1.83 -43.38 56.61
N ALA A 276 0.63 -43.97 56.74
CA ALA A 276 -0.55 -43.55 55.97
C ALA A 276 -1.06 -42.14 56.37
N ARG A 277 -1.05 -41.82 57.67
CA ARG A 277 -1.41 -40.48 58.19
C ARG A 277 -0.42 -39.43 57.68
N ASN A 278 0.88 -39.71 57.75
CA ASN A 278 1.93 -38.83 57.24
C ASN A 278 1.79 -38.62 55.73
N ALA A 279 1.50 -39.67 54.96
CA ALA A 279 1.22 -39.54 53.52
C ALA A 279 -0.04 -38.70 53.21
N CYS A 280 -1.04 -38.71 54.10
CA CYS A 280 -2.24 -37.88 53.97
C CYS A 280 -1.93 -36.41 54.28
N THR A 281 -1.19 -36.11 55.36
CA THR A 281 -0.75 -34.74 55.66
C THR A 281 0.20 -34.18 54.59
N ASP A 282 1.01 -35.04 53.97
CA ASP A 282 1.85 -34.72 52.81
C ASP A 282 1.03 -34.39 51.54
N ALA A 283 -0.16 -34.97 51.40
CA ALA A 283 -1.08 -34.66 50.30
C ALA A 283 -1.87 -33.38 50.59
N GLU A 284 -2.30 -33.18 51.83
CA GLU A 284 -3.01 -31.98 52.30
C GLU A 284 -2.13 -30.72 52.20
N THR A 285 -0.87 -30.79 52.61
CA THR A 285 0.10 -29.68 52.46
C THR A 285 0.36 -29.33 51.00
N ARG A 286 0.54 -30.33 50.11
CA ARG A 286 0.66 -30.08 48.66
C ARG A 286 -0.61 -29.49 48.05
N ASN A 287 -1.79 -29.90 48.49
CA ASN A 287 -3.06 -29.30 48.06
C ASN A 287 -3.18 -27.85 48.56
N ALA A 288 -2.79 -27.55 49.81
CA ALA A 288 -2.78 -26.19 50.35
C ALA A 288 -1.81 -25.27 49.57
N GLU A 289 -0.62 -25.77 49.20
CA GLU A 289 0.29 -25.04 48.32
C GLU A 289 -0.29 -24.77 46.93
N LEU A 290 -1.00 -25.74 46.35
CA LEU A 290 -1.64 -25.58 45.04
C LEU A 290 -2.79 -24.57 45.09
N VAL A 291 -3.63 -24.62 46.13
CA VAL A 291 -4.69 -23.62 46.37
C VAL A 291 -4.09 -22.23 46.52
N LYS A 292 -3.03 -22.06 47.33
CA LYS A 292 -2.36 -20.77 47.49
C LYS A 292 -1.78 -20.24 46.16
N LYS A 293 -1.18 -21.10 45.34
CA LYS A 293 -0.70 -20.73 43.98
C LYS A 293 -1.84 -20.35 43.04
N LEU A 294 -3.02 -20.95 43.20
CA LEU A 294 -4.23 -20.65 42.44
C LEU A 294 -4.78 -19.28 42.85
N GLU A 295 -4.94 -19.00 44.15
CA GLU A 295 -5.30 -17.68 44.68
C GLU A 295 -4.30 -16.58 44.24
N GLU A 296 -3.00 -16.86 44.28
CA GLU A 296 -1.97 -15.93 43.79
C GLU A 296 -2.03 -15.70 42.27
N SER A 297 -2.63 -16.62 41.51
CA SER A 297 -2.89 -16.45 40.08
C SER A 297 -4.19 -15.68 39.82
N GLU A 298 -5.24 -15.92 40.59
CA GLU A 298 -6.50 -15.17 40.54
C GLU A 298 -6.26 -13.70 40.90
N ARG A 299 -5.57 -13.40 42.00
CA ARG A 299 -5.19 -12.02 42.38
C ARG A 299 -4.41 -11.29 41.28
N LYS A 300 -3.63 -12.00 40.45
CA LYS A 300 -2.93 -11.42 39.29
C LYS A 300 -3.86 -11.18 38.10
N VAL A 301 -4.85 -12.04 37.89
CA VAL A 301 -5.91 -11.83 36.90
C VAL A 301 -6.75 -10.61 37.30
N ASP A 302 -7.14 -10.49 38.57
CA ASP A 302 -7.88 -9.34 39.09
C ASP A 302 -7.10 -8.03 38.91
N GLN A 303 -5.81 -8.01 39.30
CA GLN A 303 -4.92 -6.86 39.08
C GLN A 303 -4.78 -6.49 37.61
N LEU A 304 -4.72 -7.48 36.70
CA LEU A 304 -4.68 -7.24 35.27
C LEU A 304 -6.02 -6.69 34.76
N GLN A 305 -7.16 -7.21 35.21
CA GLN A 305 -8.48 -6.68 34.87
C GLN A 305 -8.67 -5.23 35.36
N GLU A 306 -8.29 -4.92 36.61
CA GLU A 306 -8.28 -3.54 37.09
C GLU A 306 -7.36 -2.64 36.25
N SER A 307 -6.17 -3.14 35.84
CA SER A 307 -5.27 -2.36 35.00
C SER A 307 -5.84 -2.06 33.61
N VAL A 308 -6.57 -3.01 33.02
CA VAL A 308 -7.26 -2.83 31.74
C VAL A 308 -8.42 -1.85 31.89
N GLN A 309 -9.27 -2.01 32.92
CA GLN A 309 -10.39 -1.10 33.17
C GLN A 309 -9.91 0.34 33.40
N ARG A 310 -8.85 0.55 34.19
CA ARG A 310 -8.24 1.89 34.38
C ARG A 310 -7.63 2.46 33.10
N LEU A 311 -7.18 1.63 32.16
CA LEU A 311 -6.70 2.08 30.85
C LEU A 311 -7.86 2.44 29.92
N GLU A 312 -8.97 1.68 29.94
CA GLU A 312 -10.20 1.98 29.21
C GLU A 312 -10.85 3.28 29.71
N GLU A 313 -10.93 3.50 31.03
CA GLU A 313 -11.40 4.74 31.64
C GLU A 313 -10.52 5.95 31.24
N LYS A 314 -9.20 5.78 31.24
CA LYS A 314 -8.26 6.82 30.76
C LYS A 314 -8.40 7.09 29.27
N LEU A 315 -8.67 6.07 28.46
CA LEU A 315 -8.92 6.22 27.02
C LEU A 315 -10.20 7.04 26.80
N ALA A 316 -11.31 6.65 27.44
CA ALA A 316 -12.59 7.34 27.35
C ALA A 316 -12.51 8.80 27.83
N ASN A 317 -11.75 9.07 28.90
CA ASN A 317 -11.53 10.44 29.39
C ASN A 317 -10.63 11.27 28.46
N SER A 318 -9.67 10.65 27.79
CA SER A 318 -8.85 11.32 26.77
C SER A 318 -9.66 11.60 25.49
N GLU A 319 -10.58 10.71 25.12
CA GLU A 319 -11.49 10.89 23.99
C GLU A 319 -12.52 12.00 24.26
N SER A 320 -13.06 12.08 25.48
CA SER A 320 -13.97 13.17 25.87
C SER A 320 -13.24 14.53 25.91
N GLU A 321 -11.99 14.57 26.41
CA GLU A 321 -11.15 15.78 26.36
C GLU A 321 -10.87 16.23 24.92
N ILE A 322 -10.52 15.31 24.01
CA ILE A 322 -10.37 15.60 22.57
C ILE A 322 -11.69 16.12 21.96
N GLN A 323 -12.84 15.60 22.37
CA GLN A 323 -14.15 16.03 21.90
C GLN A 323 -14.51 17.43 22.40
N VAL A 324 -14.20 17.75 23.68
CA VAL A 324 -14.36 19.09 24.26
C VAL A 324 -13.41 20.09 23.61
N LEU A 325 -12.14 19.76 23.41
CA LEU A 325 -11.17 20.62 22.71
C LEU A 325 -11.61 20.91 21.27
N ARG A 326 -12.20 19.93 20.57
CA ARG A 326 -12.81 20.14 19.24
C ARG A 326 -14.01 21.09 19.32
N GLN A 327 -14.91 20.93 20.29
CA GLN A 327 -16.04 21.85 20.46
C GLN A 327 -15.59 23.27 20.84
N GLN A 328 -14.59 23.42 21.72
CA GLN A 328 -13.98 24.71 22.05
C GLN A 328 -13.31 25.36 20.83
N SER A 329 -12.63 24.58 19.98
CA SER A 329 -12.03 25.09 18.73
C SER A 329 -13.08 25.56 17.70
N LEU A 330 -14.31 25.04 17.77
CA LEU A 330 -15.44 25.48 16.94
C LEU A 330 -16.17 26.70 17.53
N ALA A 331 -16.11 26.89 18.85
CA ALA A 331 -16.69 28.05 19.54
C ALA A 331 -15.79 29.30 19.48
N ILE A 332 -14.47 29.14 19.40
CA ILE A 332 -13.51 30.25 19.31
C ILE A 332 -13.29 30.64 17.84
N SER A 333 -14.22 31.45 17.32
CA SER A 333 -14.05 32.18 16.06
C SER A 333 -14.05 33.68 16.31
N PRO A 334 -12.90 34.37 16.24
CA PRO A 334 -12.83 35.82 16.16
C PRO A 334 -12.90 36.26 14.69
N THR A 335 -13.93 37.03 14.39
CA THR A 335 -14.08 37.80 13.17
C THR A 335 -12.93 38.78 12.92
N GLY A 336 -12.18 38.56 11.83
CA GLY A 336 -11.74 39.65 10.94
C GLY A 336 -10.47 40.47 11.26
N LYS A 337 -9.72 40.72 10.18
CA LYS A 337 -8.75 41.81 9.96
C LYS A 337 -7.34 41.69 10.60
N SER A 338 -6.42 41.22 9.77
CA SER A 338 -5.14 41.87 9.41
C SER A 338 -4.28 42.55 10.50
N LEU A 339 -3.05 42.05 10.72
CA LEU A 339 -1.85 42.66 10.11
C LEU A 339 -0.54 41.90 10.42
N THR A 340 0.44 42.16 9.55
CA THR A 340 1.83 41.69 9.51
C THR A 340 2.68 41.97 10.76
N ALA A 341 3.50 40.99 11.20
CA ALA A 341 4.82 41.25 11.80
C ALA A 341 5.77 40.05 11.61
N ARG A 342 7.07 40.33 11.53
CA ARG A 342 8.13 39.42 11.04
C ARG A 342 9.26 39.30 12.08
N GLN A 343 9.40 38.15 12.75
CA GLN A 343 10.62 37.76 13.47
C GLN A 343 10.85 36.25 13.28
N ARG A 344 11.91 35.80 12.61
CA ARG A 344 13.33 35.70 13.03
C ARG A 344 13.56 34.80 14.24
N THR A 345 13.99 33.58 13.94
CA THR A 345 14.54 32.59 14.85
C THR A 345 15.79 33.10 15.57
N MET A 346 15.85 32.91 16.89
CA MET A 346 17.08 32.93 17.67
C MET A 346 16.99 31.79 18.69
N ILE A 347 18.01 30.93 18.70
CA ILE A 347 18.14 29.77 19.59
C ILE A 347 19.25 30.09 20.58
N LEU A 348 18.97 30.02 21.88
CA LEU A 348 19.91 29.72 22.97
C LEU A 348 19.08 29.24 24.20
N PRO A 349 19.66 28.70 25.28
CA PRO A 349 19.25 27.38 25.76
C PRO A 349 18.62 27.39 27.16
N ARG A 350 18.19 26.21 27.61
CA ARG A 350 17.78 25.93 29.00
C ARG A 350 18.90 26.18 30.00
N THR A 351 18.54 26.58 31.22
CA THR A 351 19.07 26.02 32.49
C THR A 351 18.03 26.21 33.64
N PRO A 352 18.14 25.46 34.76
CA PRO A 352 17.03 25.20 35.70
C PRO A 352 17.05 26.05 37.00
N GLU A 353 16.32 25.57 38.02
CA GLU A 353 15.87 26.28 39.23
C GLU A 353 16.94 26.66 40.28
N ASN A 354 16.63 27.76 40.99
CA ASN A 354 17.04 28.27 42.32
C ASN A 354 18.15 27.57 43.17
N GLY A 355 19.07 28.39 43.73
CA GLY A 355 19.66 28.11 45.06
C GLY A 355 21.09 28.65 45.38
N ASN A 356 21.19 29.85 45.97
CA ASN A 356 22.25 30.43 46.83
C ASN A 356 23.76 30.07 46.71
N VAL A 357 24.57 31.07 46.29
CA VAL A 357 25.76 31.67 46.97
C VAL A 357 26.59 30.75 47.93
N LEU A 358 27.88 30.41 47.70
CA LEU A 358 29.10 31.27 47.71
C LEU A 358 30.37 30.52 47.17
N ASN A 359 31.33 31.25 46.59
CA ASN A 359 32.77 30.97 46.28
C ASN A 359 33.43 29.58 46.48
N GLY A 360 34.33 29.20 45.55
CA GLY A 360 35.46 28.30 45.89
C GLY A 360 36.12 27.50 44.75
N GLU A 361 37.15 28.07 44.14
CA GLU A 361 38.07 27.54 43.10
C GLU A 361 38.60 26.06 43.14
N THR A 362 38.76 25.47 41.94
CA THR A 362 39.96 24.70 41.45
C THR A 362 40.12 23.15 41.63
N LYS A 363 40.24 22.45 40.47
CA LYS A 363 40.89 21.14 40.11
C LYS A 363 40.43 19.77 40.71
N VAL A 364 39.88 18.90 39.83
CA VAL A 364 40.38 17.56 39.35
C VAL A 364 41.35 16.75 40.27
N PRO A 365 41.28 15.39 40.42
CA PRO A 365 40.32 14.33 39.98
C PRO A 365 39.91 13.24 41.03
N SER A 366 39.08 12.28 40.59
CA SER A 366 39.02 10.83 40.95
C SER A 366 38.66 10.29 42.37
N ASP A 367 37.64 9.42 42.35
CA ASP A 367 37.43 8.14 43.08
C ASP A 367 37.48 8.04 44.62
N THR A 368 36.38 7.53 45.21
CA THR A 368 36.28 6.38 46.18
C THR A 368 34.87 6.36 46.81
N THR A 369 33.89 5.61 46.28
CA THR A 369 33.38 4.29 46.74
C THR A 369 32.38 4.30 47.92
N LEU A 370 31.34 3.43 47.81
CA LEU A 370 30.39 2.95 48.85
C LEU A 370 29.23 3.90 49.27
N ALA A 371 28.00 3.42 49.57
CA ALA A 371 27.31 2.16 49.24
C ALA A 371 25.78 2.24 49.58
N LEU A 372 24.99 1.29 49.06
CA LEU A 372 23.55 0.99 49.35
C LEU A 372 22.50 2.08 48.96
N SER A 373 21.27 1.74 48.52
CA SER A 373 20.72 0.44 48.11
C SER A 373 19.36 0.59 47.37
N ASN A 374 19.17 -0.21 46.31
CA ASN A 374 17.89 -0.67 45.73
C ASN A 374 16.95 0.42 45.12
N VAL A 375 16.14 0.17 44.08
CA VAL A 375 15.64 -1.09 43.48
C VAL A 375 15.81 -1.08 41.95
N ARG A 376 16.14 -2.24 41.35
CA ARG A 376 16.05 -2.48 39.90
C ARG A 376 14.65 -3.02 39.55
N GLU A 377 13.96 -2.36 38.64
CA GLU A 377 12.92 -2.98 37.81
C GLU A 377 13.50 -3.33 36.42
N PRO A 378 12.94 -4.32 35.69
CA PRO A 378 13.65 -4.97 34.59
C PRO A 378 13.62 -4.17 33.26
N GLU A 379 14.80 -3.75 32.80
CA GLU A 379 15.00 -3.26 31.44
C GLU A 379 14.90 -4.40 30.39
N SER A 380 13.70 -4.73 29.90
CA SER A 380 13.57 -5.56 28.69
C SER A 380 12.20 -5.44 28.02
N GLU A 381 12.07 -4.52 27.05
CA GLU A 381 11.38 -4.71 25.74
C GLU A 381 11.18 -3.41 24.93
N GLU A 382 11.25 -2.21 25.53
CA GLU A 382 11.01 -0.96 24.77
C GLU A 382 12.13 -0.53 23.80
N LYS A 383 13.40 -0.85 24.12
CA LYS A 383 14.57 -0.33 23.40
C LYS A 383 14.57 -0.64 21.89
N PRO A 384 14.18 -1.85 21.40
CA PRO A 384 14.11 -2.14 19.97
C PRO A 384 13.02 -1.33 19.22
N GLN A 385 11.88 -1.09 19.87
CA GLN A 385 10.71 -0.45 19.24
C GLN A 385 10.93 1.06 19.05
N LYS A 386 11.53 1.73 20.05
CA LYS A 386 11.94 3.15 19.95
C LYS A 386 12.99 3.35 18.86
N TYR A 387 14.05 2.54 18.85
CA TYR A 387 15.10 2.59 17.82
C TYR A 387 14.56 2.32 16.40
N LEU A 388 13.57 1.42 16.24
CA LEU A 388 12.94 1.17 14.94
C LEU A 388 12.13 2.38 14.45
N ASN A 389 11.40 3.06 15.34
CA ASN A 389 10.65 4.28 15.01
C ASN A 389 11.56 5.47 14.71
N GLU A 390 12.62 5.68 15.49
CA GLU A 390 13.65 6.69 15.24
C GLU A 390 14.30 6.49 13.86
N LYS A 391 14.73 5.26 13.57
CA LYS A 391 15.26 4.90 12.26
C LYS A 391 14.24 5.06 11.14
N GLN A 392 12.95 4.84 11.39
CA GLN A 392 11.91 5.09 10.40
C GLN A 392 11.70 6.60 10.16
N GLN A 393 11.84 7.44 11.20
CA GLN A 393 11.80 8.90 11.09
C GLN A 393 13.00 9.45 10.32
N GLU A 394 14.23 9.00 10.62
CA GLU A 394 15.44 9.35 9.87
C GLU A 394 15.31 9.02 8.37
N ASN A 395 14.75 7.86 8.05
CA ASN A 395 14.50 7.46 6.66
C ASN A 395 13.45 8.35 5.96
N GLN A 396 12.49 8.91 6.68
CA GLN A 396 11.56 9.91 6.14
C GLN A 396 12.25 11.25 5.92
N ASP A 397 13.10 11.68 6.86
CA ASP A 397 13.84 12.94 6.76
C ASP A 397 14.82 12.91 5.58
N LEU A 398 15.50 11.78 5.37
CA LEU A 398 16.32 11.51 4.18
C LEU A 398 15.48 11.55 2.89
N LEU A 399 14.29 10.95 2.89
CA LEU A 399 13.39 10.99 1.73
C LEU A 399 13.00 12.44 1.38
N ILE A 400 12.58 13.23 2.36
CA ILE A 400 12.22 14.65 2.16
C ILE A 400 13.42 15.45 1.63
N LYS A 401 14.62 15.24 2.20
CA LYS A 401 15.87 15.89 1.75
C LYS A 401 16.30 15.48 0.33
N CYS A 402 15.97 14.27 -0.11
CA CYS A 402 16.20 13.84 -1.49
C CYS A 402 15.17 14.46 -2.46
N ILE A 403 13.89 14.52 -2.07
CA ILE A 403 12.80 15.04 -2.90
C ILE A 403 12.88 16.57 -3.09
N SER A 404 13.40 17.31 -2.10
CA SER A 404 13.60 18.75 -2.21
C SER A 404 14.68 19.15 -3.22
N GLN A 405 15.46 18.18 -3.72
CA GLN A 405 16.44 18.36 -4.78
C GLN A 405 15.84 17.97 -6.14
N ASN A 406 16.35 18.56 -7.23
CA ASN A 406 15.98 18.12 -8.57
C ASN A 406 16.71 16.79 -8.89
N LEU A 407 16.01 15.68 -8.67
CA LEU A 407 16.52 14.32 -8.93
C LEU A 407 16.50 13.95 -10.43
N GLY A 408 15.91 14.77 -11.29
CA GLY A 408 15.86 14.54 -12.73
C GLY A 408 15.10 13.28 -13.17
N PHE A 409 15.53 12.71 -14.29
CA PHE A 409 14.80 11.66 -15.01
C PHE A 409 15.70 10.48 -15.42
N SER A 410 15.15 9.27 -15.34
CA SER A 410 15.80 8.04 -15.82
C SER A 410 15.15 7.62 -17.14
N GLY A 411 15.69 8.12 -18.25
CA GLY A 411 14.97 8.13 -19.53
C GLY A 411 13.70 8.98 -19.40
N SER A 412 12.55 8.47 -19.82
CA SER A 412 11.26 9.19 -19.72
C SER A 412 10.56 9.08 -18.35
N LYS A 413 11.27 8.73 -17.26
CA LYS A 413 10.66 8.46 -15.95
C LYS A 413 11.15 9.44 -14.89
N PRO A 414 10.25 10.18 -14.21
CA PRO A 414 10.64 11.08 -13.11
C PRO A 414 11.17 10.28 -11.92
N ILE A 415 12.38 10.61 -11.46
CA ILE A 415 13.05 9.85 -10.41
C ILE A 415 12.39 10.10 -9.05
N ALA A 416 12.06 11.34 -8.70
CA ALA A 416 11.45 11.67 -7.41
C ALA A 416 10.10 10.95 -7.22
N ALA A 417 9.22 10.95 -8.22
CA ALA A 417 7.96 10.20 -8.19
C ALA A 417 8.16 8.69 -7.95
N CYS A 418 9.15 8.09 -8.62
CA CYS A 418 9.47 6.67 -8.44
C CYS A 418 10.04 6.36 -7.05
N VAL A 419 10.87 7.25 -6.49
CA VAL A 419 11.45 7.12 -5.15
C VAL A 419 10.37 7.26 -4.09
N VAL A 420 9.55 8.33 -4.15
CA VAL A 420 8.37 8.54 -3.29
C VAL A 420 7.49 7.30 -3.26
N TYR A 421 7.05 6.83 -4.42
CA TYR A 421 6.15 5.68 -4.52
C TYR A 421 6.75 4.40 -3.92
N LYS A 422 8.04 4.12 -4.17
CA LYS A 422 8.73 2.96 -3.60
C LYS A 422 8.88 3.04 -2.08
N CYS A 423 9.18 4.21 -1.53
CA CYS A 423 9.28 4.42 -0.08
C CYS A 423 7.91 4.24 0.60
N LEU A 424 6.85 4.83 0.05
CA LEU A 424 5.48 4.69 0.56
C LEU A 424 4.98 3.24 0.52
N LEU A 425 5.31 2.48 -0.53
CA LEU A 425 5.05 1.03 -0.59
C LEU A 425 5.86 0.26 0.45
N HIS A 426 7.16 0.54 0.58
CA HIS A 426 8.06 -0.15 1.50
C HIS A 426 7.63 0.03 2.97
N TRP A 427 7.23 1.23 3.35
CA TRP A 427 6.69 1.54 4.69
C TRP A 427 5.20 1.20 4.85
N ARG A 428 4.55 0.64 3.81
CA ARG A 428 3.11 0.38 3.73
C ARG A 428 2.22 1.58 4.12
N SER A 429 2.66 2.80 3.87
CA SER A 429 2.00 4.03 4.33
C SER A 429 0.55 4.18 3.86
N PHE A 430 0.14 3.44 2.82
CA PHE A 430 -1.24 3.39 2.33
C PHE A 430 -2.22 2.58 3.20
N GLU A 431 -1.70 1.64 4.01
CA GLU A 431 -2.47 0.75 4.89
C GLU A 431 -2.63 1.33 6.33
N VAL A 432 -1.95 2.44 6.64
CA VAL A 432 -1.85 3.01 8.00
C VAL A 432 -2.91 4.10 8.24
N GLU A 433 -3.51 4.09 9.43
CA GLU A 433 -4.61 5.03 9.79
C GLU A 433 -4.13 6.44 10.14
N ARG A 434 -2.86 6.59 10.53
CA ARG A 434 -2.19 7.87 10.80
C ARG A 434 -0.77 7.85 10.23
N THR A 435 -0.42 8.84 9.42
CA THR A 435 0.96 9.07 8.96
C THR A 435 1.14 10.53 8.56
N THR A 436 2.28 11.13 8.92
CA THR A 436 2.65 12.52 8.58
C THR A 436 3.47 12.60 7.28
N VAL A 437 3.88 11.46 6.71
CA VAL A 437 4.73 11.41 5.50
C VAL A 437 4.05 12.08 4.31
N PHE A 438 2.74 11.88 4.15
CA PHE A 438 1.97 12.49 3.08
C PHE A 438 1.99 14.03 3.16
N ASP A 439 1.69 14.60 4.32
CA ASP A 439 1.69 16.05 4.53
C ASP A 439 3.09 16.65 4.28
N ARG A 440 4.15 15.98 4.73
CA ARG A 440 5.55 16.43 4.52
C ARG A 440 5.96 16.40 3.05
N ILE A 441 5.53 15.38 2.29
CA ILE A 441 5.75 15.32 0.84
C ILE A 441 4.98 16.46 0.16
N ILE A 442 3.71 16.67 0.51
CA ILE A 442 2.87 17.74 -0.04
C ILE A 442 3.47 19.12 0.27
N GLN A 443 3.95 19.37 1.49
CA GLN A 443 4.65 20.61 1.86
C GLN A 443 5.92 20.83 1.04
N THR A 444 6.68 19.77 0.76
CA THR A 444 7.90 19.83 -0.07
C THR A 444 7.56 20.23 -1.51
N ILE A 445 6.51 19.63 -2.09
CA ILE A 445 5.98 20.02 -3.41
C ILE A 445 5.53 21.48 -3.38
N ALA A 446 4.77 21.87 -2.34
CA ALA A 446 4.22 23.21 -2.19
C ALA A 446 5.32 24.30 -2.15
N SER A 447 6.37 24.10 -1.34
CA SER A 447 7.50 25.04 -1.27
C SER A 447 8.27 25.13 -2.57
N ALA A 448 8.38 24.02 -3.31
CA ALA A 448 9.11 24.01 -4.58
C ALA A 448 8.34 24.69 -5.72
N ILE A 449 7.01 24.81 -5.64
CA ILE A 449 6.17 25.52 -6.62
C ILE A 449 5.74 26.93 -6.17
N GLU A 450 6.30 27.43 -5.05
CA GLU A 450 5.99 28.77 -4.54
C GLU A 450 6.49 29.87 -5.49
N VAL A 451 7.61 29.62 -6.18
CA VAL A 451 8.18 30.51 -7.21
C VAL A 451 7.47 30.30 -8.55
N GLN A 452 6.34 31.00 -8.74
CA GLN A 452 5.40 30.78 -9.84
C GLN A 452 5.98 31.02 -11.24
N ASP A 453 6.97 31.90 -11.41
CA ASP A 453 7.54 32.23 -12.73
C ASP A 453 8.53 31.16 -13.27
N ASN A 454 8.95 30.18 -12.46
CA ASN A 454 9.92 29.15 -12.87
C ASN A 454 9.25 27.95 -13.57
N ASN A 455 8.98 28.11 -14.87
CA ASN A 455 8.29 27.11 -15.68
C ASN A 455 9.04 25.75 -15.80
N ASP A 456 10.36 25.70 -15.66
CA ASP A 456 11.12 24.43 -15.63
C ASP A 456 10.84 23.63 -14.35
N VAL A 457 10.82 24.30 -13.19
CA VAL A 457 10.48 23.68 -11.91
C VAL A 457 9.01 23.24 -11.88
N LEU A 458 8.11 24.06 -12.44
CA LEU A 458 6.70 23.67 -12.62
C LEU A 458 6.55 22.46 -13.55
N ALA A 459 7.26 22.41 -14.67
CA ALA A 459 7.20 21.27 -15.60
C ALA A 459 7.78 19.97 -14.99
N TYR A 460 8.89 20.07 -14.24
CA TYR A 460 9.43 18.97 -13.44
C TYR A 460 8.39 18.43 -12.44
N TRP A 461 7.73 19.32 -11.70
CA TRP A 461 6.72 18.91 -10.72
C TRP A 461 5.41 18.44 -11.34
N LEU A 462 5.01 18.94 -12.51
CA LEU A 462 3.88 18.41 -13.27
C LEU A 462 4.14 16.96 -13.70
N SER A 463 5.35 16.68 -14.18
CA SER A 463 5.78 15.34 -14.60
C SER A 463 5.87 14.36 -13.43
N ASN A 464 6.45 14.79 -12.30
CA ASN A 464 6.51 13.98 -11.08
C ASN A 464 5.12 13.74 -10.47
N SER A 465 4.29 14.78 -10.28
CA SER A 465 2.97 14.66 -9.67
C SER A 465 2.01 13.83 -10.52
N SER A 466 2.01 13.99 -11.85
CA SER A 466 1.20 13.16 -12.75
C SER A 466 1.62 11.68 -12.74
N THR A 467 2.93 11.40 -12.73
CA THR A 467 3.43 10.02 -12.62
C THR A 467 3.10 9.40 -11.27
N LEU A 468 3.30 10.13 -10.18
CA LEU A 468 2.96 9.66 -8.83
C LEU A 468 1.45 9.41 -8.69
N LEU A 469 0.61 10.31 -9.20
CA LEU A 469 -0.84 10.16 -9.18
C LEU A 469 -1.30 8.93 -9.97
N LEU A 470 -0.71 8.66 -11.14
CA LEU A 470 -0.98 7.46 -11.93
C LEU A 470 -0.58 6.18 -11.18
N LEU A 471 0.59 6.17 -10.52
CA LEU A 471 1.02 5.04 -9.69
C LEU A 471 0.08 4.82 -8.50
N LEU A 472 -0.41 5.87 -7.85
CA LEU A 472 -1.43 5.79 -6.79
C LEU A 472 -2.77 5.28 -7.32
N GLN A 473 -3.24 5.75 -8.48
CA GLN A 473 -4.49 5.30 -9.12
C GLN A 473 -4.48 3.79 -9.41
N HIS A 474 -3.35 3.22 -9.86
CA HIS A 474 -3.20 1.78 -10.08
C HIS A 474 -3.03 0.96 -8.78
N THR A 475 -2.66 1.60 -7.66
CA THR A 475 -2.36 0.91 -6.39
C THR A 475 -3.53 0.90 -5.42
N LEU A 476 -4.26 2.01 -5.30
CA LEU A 476 -5.33 2.18 -4.31
C LEU A 476 -6.67 1.71 -4.86
N LYS A 477 -7.33 0.75 -4.20
CA LYS A 477 -8.71 0.37 -4.55
C LYS A 477 -9.66 1.54 -4.34
N ALA A 478 -10.51 1.82 -5.32
CA ALA A 478 -11.64 2.73 -5.15
C ALA A 478 -12.69 2.05 -4.28
N SER A 479 -12.77 2.44 -3.01
CA SER A 479 -13.82 1.98 -2.10
C SER A 479 -15.11 2.77 -2.36
N GLY A 480 -16.03 2.16 -3.11
CA GLY A 480 -17.43 2.61 -3.27
C GLY A 480 -17.69 3.76 -4.26
N ALA A 481 -18.89 3.73 -4.87
CA ALA A 481 -19.58 4.79 -5.63
C ALA A 481 -19.51 4.83 -7.17
N ALA A 482 -18.94 3.84 -7.88
CA ALA A 482 -18.96 3.81 -9.36
C ALA A 482 -19.22 2.43 -9.98
N SER A 483 -20.32 1.78 -9.58
CA SER A 483 -20.77 0.50 -10.17
C SER A 483 -22.29 0.46 -10.41
N LEU A 484 -22.80 1.44 -11.16
CA LEU A 484 -24.19 1.48 -11.64
C LEU A 484 -24.25 1.71 -13.16
N THR A 485 -23.64 0.81 -13.93
CA THR A 485 -23.96 0.58 -15.35
C THR A 485 -23.98 -0.93 -15.63
N PRO A 486 -25.11 -1.51 -16.08
CA PRO A 486 -25.23 -2.96 -16.24
C PRO A 486 -24.67 -3.43 -17.60
N GLN A 487 -23.36 -3.74 -17.65
CA GLN A 487 -22.71 -4.29 -18.84
C GLN A 487 -23.13 -5.76 -19.07
N ARG A 488 -24.20 -5.97 -19.84
CA ARG A 488 -24.79 -7.27 -20.16
C ARG A 488 -23.94 -8.05 -21.20
N ARG A 489 -23.38 -9.20 -20.83
CA ARG A 489 -23.07 -10.43 -21.64
C ARG A 489 -22.29 -11.42 -20.74
N ARG A 490 -22.87 -12.56 -20.29
CA ARG A 490 -22.82 -13.90 -20.94
C ARG A 490 -21.40 -14.24 -21.49
N ALA A 491 -20.74 -15.33 -21.12
CA ALA A 491 -21.12 -16.62 -20.48
C ALA A 491 -19.91 -17.19 -19.68
N THR A 492 -19.91 -18.32 -18.95
CA THR A 492 -20.87 -19.43 -18.73
C THR A 492 -20.58 -20.08 -17.35
N SER A 493 -21.53 -20.83 -16.80
CA SER A 493 -21.45 -21.51 -15.49
C SER A 493 -20.74 -22.87 -15.49
N ALA A 494 -19.83 -23.11 -14.53
CA ALA A 494 -19.54 -24.38 -13.83
C ALA A 494 -18.34 -24.17 -12.89
N SER A 495 -18.22 -24.79 -11.71
CA SER A 495 -19.20 -25.53 -10.90
C SER A 495 -18.75 -25.58 -9.43
N LEU A 496 -19.74 -25.53 -8.55
CA LEU A 496 -19.69 -25.86 -7.13
C LEU A 496 -18.77 -27.05 -6.76
N PHE A 497 -17.59 -26.80 -6.20
CA PHE A 497 -16.97 -27.57 -5.10
C PHE A 497 -15.69 -26.84 -4.62
N GLY A 498 -15.39 -26.83 -3.31
CA GLY A 498 -14.09 -26.34 -2.81
C GLY A 498 -14.08 -25.21 -1.75
N ARG A 499 -15.07 -25.12 -0.85
CA ARG A 499 -14.83 -24.47 0.45
C ARG A 499 -14.03 -25.43 1.34
N MET A 500 -12.73 -25.14 1.55
CA MET A 500 -11.98 -25.29 2.82
C MET A 500 -10.47 -25.35 2.58
N SER A 501 -9.75 -24.28 2.95
CA SER A 501 -8.38 -24.28 3.51
C SER A 501 -7.79 -22.85 3.50
N GLN A 502 -8.43 -21.92 4.23
CA GLN A 502 -7.69 -20.75 4.69
C GLN A 502 -6.86 -21.16 5.90
N GLY A 503 -5.53 -21.03 5.80
CA GLY A 503 -4.63 -21.31 6.91
C GLY A 503 -3.20 -21.60 6.47
N LEU A 504 -2.37 -20.55 6.36
CA LEU A 504 -1.11 -20.39 7.11
C LEU A 504 -0.24 -19.26 6.55
N ARG A 505 0.36 -18.49 7.47
CA ARG A 505 1.34 -17.41 7.25
C ARG A 505 2.47 -17.81 6.29
N ALA A 506 2.91 -16.86 5.47
CA ALA A 506 4.26 -16.83 4.91
C ALA A 506 4.84 -15.40 4.94
N SER A 507 6.10 -15.28 5.33
CA SER A 507 6.83 -14.02 5.54
C SER A 507 7.33 -13.42 4.21
N PRO A 508 7.42 -12.07 4.04
CA PRO A 508 7.98 -11.48 2.84
C PRO A 508 9.51 -11.50 2.87
N GLN A 509 10.13 -12.34 2.04
CA GLN A 509 11.55 -12.20 1.71
C GLN A 509 11.74 -11.53 0.35
N SER A 510 12.72 -10.64 0.30
CA SER A 510 13.09 -9.80 -0.82
C SER A 510 13.55 -10.57 -2.05
N ALA A 511 12.99 -10.24 -3.22
CA ALA A 511 13.59 -10.51 -4.52
C ALA A 511 13.33 -9.31 -5.45
N GLY A 512 14.39 -8.78 -6.05
CA GLY A 512 14.33 -7.52 -6.80
C GLY A 512 13.60 -7.64 -8.15
N LEU A 513 12.55 -6.83 -8.36
CA LEU A 513 11.85 -6.76 -9.63
C LEU A 513 12.59 -5.84 -10.62
N SER A 514 13.38 -6.48 -11.49
CA SER A 514 13.96 -5.86 -12.68
C SER A 514 12.89 -5.76 -13.78
N PHE A 515 12.35 -4.56 -14.05
CA PHE A 515 11.44 -4.37 -15.17
C PHE A 515 11.56 -2.97 -15.80
N LEU A 516 10.92 -2.80 -16.97
CA LEU A 516 10.80 -1.57 -17.77
C LEU A 516 11.97 -1.24 -18.74
N SER A 517 12.35 -2.19 -19.59
CA SER A 517 12.69 -1.87 -21.00
C SER A 517 11.37 -1.85 -21.79
N GLY A 518 11.08 -0.76 -22.51
CA GLY A 518 9.72 -0.47 -22.94
C GLY A 518 9.21 -1.18 -24.20
N ARG A 519 7.94 -1.62 -24.14
CA ARG A 519 6.94 -1.46 -25.22
C ARG A 519 5.53 -1.69 -24.68
N GLY A 520 4.59 -0.76 -24.92
CA GLY A 520 3.15 -0.95 -24.69
C GLY A 520 2.64 -0.68 -23.26
N LEU A 521 1.80 0.34 -23.12
CA LEU A 521 1.05 0.74 -21.91
C LEU A 521 -0.18 -0.17 -21.63
N SER A 522 -0.10 -1.47 -21.94
CA SER A 522 -1.27 -2.38 -21.97
C SER A 522 -1.14 -3.64 -21.12
N ARG A 523 -0.29 -3.64 -20.07
CA ARG A 523 -0.17 -4.79 -19.16
C ARG A 523 0.23 -4.38 -17.75
N LEU A 524 -0.69 -3.70 -17.05
CA LEU A 524 -0.51 -3.17 -15.68
C LEU A 524 -1.49 -3.77 -14.65
N ASP A 525 -2.13 -4.91 -14.96
CA ASP A 525 -3.09 -5.57 -14.06
C ASP A 525 -2.46 -6.39 -12.92
N ASP A 526 -1.14 -6.62 -12.93
CA ASP A 526 -0.44 -7.42 -11.91
C ASP A 526 0.06 -6.59 -10.69
N LEU A 527 -0.31 -5.31 -10.57
CA LEU A 527 -0.02 -4.53 -9.36
C LEU A 527 -0.99 -4.88 -8.23
N ARG A 528 -0.42 -5.31 -7.09
CA ARG A 528 -1.15 -5.73 -5.89
C ARG A 528 -1.97 -4.57 -5.32
N GLN A 529 -3.27 -4.54 -5.65
CA GLN A 529 -4.19 -3.50 -5.20
C GLN A 529 -4.32 -3.48 -3.66
N VAL A 530 -4.05 -2.32 -3.06
CA VAL A 530 -4.06 -2.06 -1.62
C VAL A 530 -5.39 -1.42 -1.21
N GLU A 531 -5.89 -1.82 -0.04
CA GLU A 531 -7.03 -1.15 0.61
C GLU A 531 -6.54 0.12 1.31
N ALA A 532 -6.88 1.27 0.73
CA ALA A 532 -6.36 2.56 1.15
C ALA A 532 -7.10 3.11 2.37
N LYS A 533 -6.38 3.45 3.44
CA LYS A 533 -6.93 4.21 4.57
C LYS A 533 -7.09 5.69 4.20
N TYR A 534 -7.90 6.42 4.98
CA TYR A 534 -8.26 7.82 4.73
C TYR A 534 -7.06 8.75 4.40
N PRO A 535 -5.91 8.72 5.10
CA PRO A 535 -4.77 9.59 4.77
C PRO A 535 -4.24 9.39 3.35
N ALA A 536 -4.28 8.17 2.81
CA ALA A 536 -3.83 7.88 1.45
C ALA A 536 -4.81 8.38 0.38
N LEU A 537 -6.11 8.39 0.68
CA LEU A 537 -7.13 8.98 -0.18
C LEU A 537 -7.03 10.50 -0.18
N LEU A 538 -6.81 11.12 0.98
CA LEU A 538 -6.57 12.56 1.11
C LEU A 538 -5.30 12.98 0.35
N PHE A 539 -4.20 12.24 0.49
CA PHE A 539 -2.96 12.47 -0.25
C PHE A 539 -3.17 12.42 -1.77
N LYS A 540 -3.95 11.44 -2.27
CA LYS A 540 -4.31 11.35 -3.69
C LYS A 540 -5.12 12.58 -4.14
N GLN A 541 -6.07 13.05 -3.33
CA GLN A 541 -6.87 14.24 -3.63
C GLN A 541 -6.03 15.52 -3.64
N GLN A 542 -5.18 15.72 -2.62
CA GLN A 542 -4.21 16.82 -2.56
C GLN A 542 -3.30 16.81 -3.79
N LEU A 543 -2.71 15.66 -4.15
CA LEU A 543 -1.84 15.54 -5.31
C LEU A 543 -2.57 15.85 -6.64
N THR A 544 -3.86 15.55 -6.73
CA THR A 544 -4.71 15.92 -7.88
C THR A 544 -4.87 17.44 -7.95
N ALA A 545 -5.22 18.10 -6.84
CA ALA A 545 -5.32 19.56 -6.76
C ALA A 545 -3.97 20.26 -7.04
N PHE A 546 -2.84 19.67 -6.62
CA PHE A 546 -1.51 20.17 -6.97
C PHE A 546 -1.21 20.05 -8.46
N LEU A 547 -1.59 18.94 -9.11
CA LEU A 547 -1.44 18.77 -10.56
C LEU A 547 -2.24 19.83 -11.32
N GLU A 548 -3.50 20.05 -10.94
CA GLU A 548 -4.37 21.08 -11.52
C GLU A 548 -3.80 22.50 -11.31
N LYS A 549 -3.31 22.80 -10.09
CA LYS A 549 -2.66 24.08 -9.76
C LYS A 549 -1.40 24.34 -10.60
N ILE A 550 -0.51 23.35 -10.73
CA ILE A 550 0.73 23.46 -11.52
C ILE A 550 0.40 23.60 -13.01
N TYR A 551 -0.56 22.82 -13.52
CA TYR A 551 -1.06 22.93 -14.89
C TYR A 551 -1.61 24.34 -15.17
N GLY A 552 -2.44 24.87 -14.27
CA GLY A 552 -2.96 26.24 -14.33
C GLY A 552 -1.85 27.28 -14.37
N MET A 553 -0.87 27.20 -13.46
CA MET A 553 0.28 28.12 -13.43
C MET A 553 1.06 28.15 -14.75
N ILE A 554 1.39 27.00 -15.34
CA ILE A 554 2.12 26.94 -16.63
C ILE A 554 1.28 27.58 -17.75
N ARG A 555 -0.02 27.27 -17.81
CA ARG A 555 -0.96 27.84 -18.79
C ARG A 555 -1.07 29.36 -18.62
N ASP A 556 -1.23 29.83 -17.39
CA ASP A 556 -1.52 31.24 -17.09
C ASP A 556 -0.28 32.11 -17.22
N ASN A 557 0.91 31.58 -16.92
CA ASN A 557 2.20 32.19 -17.27
C ASN A 557 2.35 32.39 -18.79
N LEU A 558 1.98 31.37 -19.58
CA LEU A 558 2.03 31.47 -21.04
C LEU A 558 0.97 32.45 -21.58
N LYS A 559 -0.27 32.46 -21.04
CA LYS A 559 -1.28 33.49 -21.35
C LYS A 559 -0.74 34.91 -21.05
N LYS A 560 -0.14 35.11 -19.87
CA LYS A 560 0.45 36.39 -19.41
C LYS A 560 1.56 36.90 -20.34
N GLU A 561 2.40 36.01 -20.86
CA GLU A 561 3.47 36.37 -21.80
C GLU A 561 2.97 36.71 -23.21
N ILE A 562 2.02 35.94 -23.76
CA ILE A 562 1.53 36.17 -25.13
C ILE A 562 0.49 37.28 -25.21
N SER A 563 -0.27 37.56 -24.14
CA SER A 563 -1.32 38.60 -24.10
C SER A 563 -0.87 39.98 -24.62
N PRO A 564 0.23 40.59 -24.16
CA PRO A 564 0.69 41.88 -24.70
C PRO A 564 1.11 41.79 -26.18
N LEU A 565 1.63 40.65 -26.63
CA LEU A 565 1.99 40.42 -28.03
C LEU A 565 0.76 40.27 -28.91
N LEU A 566 -0.29 39.59 -28.43
CA LEU A 566 -1.59 39.49 -29.11
C LEU A 566 -2.23 40.88 -29.28
N GLY A 567 -2.11 41.74 -28.27
CA GLY A 567 -2.48 43.16 -28.32
C GLY A 567 -1.91 43.89 -29.56
N LEU A 568 -0.66 43.59 -29.92
CA LEU A 568 0.06 44.16 -31.06
C LEU A 568 -0.22 43.41 -32.39
N CYS A 569 -0.67 42.17 -32.32
CA CYS A 569 -1.03 41.34 -33.48
C CYS A 569 -2.43 41.63 -34.06
N ILE A 570 -3.28 42.32 -33.31
CA ILE A 570 -4.68 42.66 -33.69
C ILE A 570 -4.76 43.72 -34.81
N GLN A 571 -3.76 44.60 -34.92
CA GLN A 571 -3.74 45.71 -35.87
C GLN A 571 -2.38 45.81 -36.56
N VAL A 572 -2.37 45.98 -37.89
CA VAL A 572 -1.15 46.30 -38.67
C VAL A 572 -0.39 47.49 -38.05
N PRO A 573 0.89 47.31 -37.64
CA PRO A 573 1.77 48.39 -37.19
C PRO A 573 1.75 49.62 -38.10
N ARG A 574 1.41 50.78 -37.51
CA ARG A 574 1.15 52.04 -38.26
C ARG A 574 2.38 52.61 -38.97
N THR A 575 3.59 52.23 -38.55
CA THR A 575 4.87 52.57 -39.21
C THR A 575 4.93 52.11 -40.68
N SER A 576 4.17 51.07 -41.04
CA SER A 576 4.15 50.50 -42.40
C SER A 576 3.27 51.26 -43.40
N ARG A 577 2.33 52.11 -42.94
CA ARG A 577 1.43 52.85 -43.86
C ARG A 577 2.15 53.97 -44.62
N ALA A 578 3.27 54.49 -44.11
CA ALA A 578 4.04 55.56 -44.77
C ALA A 578 4.96 55.07 -45.90
N SER A 579 5.40 53.80 -45.88
CA SER A 579 6.38 53.27 -46.84
C SER A 579 5.77 52.55 -48.04
N LEU A 580 4.56 51.99 -47.91
CA LEU A 580 3.90 51.22 -48.98
C LEU A 580 3.57 52.03 -50.26
N VAL A 581 3.65 53.36 -50.20
CA VAL A 581 3.26 54.27 -51.31
C VAL A 581 4.38 54.47 -52.35
N LYS A 582 5.62 54.00 -52.12
CA LYS A 582 6.71 54.08 -53.11
C LYS A 582 7.28 52.71 -53.47
N GLY A 583 6.97 52.26 -54.69
CA GLY A 583 7.38 50.96 -55.22
C GLY A 583 8.89 50.80 -55.38
N ARG A 584 9.54 50.16 -54.38
CA ARG A 584 10.84 49.50 -54.53
C ARG A 584 10.75 48.10 -53.91
N SER A 585 11.06 47.08 -54.69
CA SER A 585 10.82 45.67 -54.34
C SER A 585 11.68 45.14 -53.19
N GLN A 586 12.88 45.71 -52.95
CA GLN A 586 13.77 45.28 -51.86
C GLN A 586 13.41 45.83 -50.47
N SER A 587 12.75 47.00 -50.37
CA SER A 587 12.31 47.55 -49.08
C SER A 587 11.10 46.84 -48.49
N ASN A 588 10.30 46.17 -49.32
CA ASN A 588 9.06 45.51 -48.90
C ASN A 588 9.31 44.27 -48.03
N ALA A 589 10.36 43.49 -48.32
CA ALA A 589 10.69 42.29 -47.55
C ALA A 589 11.05 42.62 -46.09
N VAL A 590 11.86 43.67 -45.86
CA VAL A 590 12.25 44.11 -44.51
C VAL A 590 11.04 44.67 -43.75
N ALA A 591 10.16 45.42 -44.43
CA ALA A 591 8.92 45.92 -43.84
C ALA A 591 7.94 44.79 -43.48
N GLN A 592 7.80 43.76 -44.32
CA GLN A 592 7.01 42.56 -44.01
C GLN A 592 7.62 41.73 -42.88
N GLN A 593 8.95 41.62 -42.79
CA GLN A 593 9.62 40.95 -41.68
C GLN A 593 9.37 41.65 -40.34
N ALA A 594 9.38 42.99 -40.33
CA ALA A 594 9.04 43.79 -39.15
C ALA A 594 7.57 43.65 -38.73
N LEU A 595 6.65 43.50 -39.69
CA LEU A 595 5.23 43.22 -39.41
C LEU A 595 5.05 41.85 -38.73
N ILE A 596 5.69 40.81 -39.24
CA ILE A 596 5.53 39.42 -38.76
C ILE A 596 6.29 39.17 -37.42
N ALA A 597 7.18 40.08 -37.00
CA ALA A 597 8.00 39.94 -35.81
C ALA A 597 7.23 39.66 -34.51
N HIS A 598 6.05 40.27 -34.31
CA HIS A 598 5.22 40.00 -33.12
C HIS A 598 4.66 38.58 -33.11
N TRP A 599 4.18 38.08 -34.25
CA TRP A 599 3.73 36.70 -34.42
C TRP A 599 4.87 35.70 -34.21
N GLN A 600 6.07 35.97 -34.73
CA GLN A 600 7.26 35.16 -34.47
C GLN A 600 7.66 35.18 -33.00
N SER A 601 7.41 36.26 -32.24
CA SER A 601 7.62 36.28 -30.80
C SER A 601 6.64 35.37 -30.04
N ILE A 602 5.38 35.31 -30.47
CA ILE A 602 4.39 34.37 -29.93
C ILE A 602 4.83 32.92 -30.24
N VAL A 603 5.18 32.62 -31.49
CA VAL A 603 5.68 31.29 -31.90
C VAL A 603 6.92 30.87 -31.11
N LYS A 604 7.89 31.78 -30.88
CA LYS A 604 9.06 31.53 -30.03
C LYS A 604 8.68 31.23 -28.58
N SER A 605 7.65 31.89 -28.04
CA SER A 605 7.15 31.62 -26.68
C SER A 605 6.49 30.23 -26.60
N LEU A 606 5.64 29.89 -27.57
CA LEU A 606 5.02 28.56 -27.68
C LEU A 606 6.08 27.43 -27.79
N ASP A 607 7.08 27.61 -28.66
CA ASP A 607 8.20 26.69 -28.81
C ASP A 607 9.07 26.58 -27.54
N ARG A 608 9.31 27.69 -26.83
CA ARG A 608 10.04 27.65 -25.54
C ARG A 608 9.30 26.81 -24.50
N TYR A 609 7.99 26.99 -24.34
CA TYR A 609 7.18 26.17 -23.43
C TYR A 609 7.11 24.70 -23.87
N LEU A 610 7.00 24.44 -25.18
CA LEU A 610 7.03 23.09 -25.72
C LEU A 610 8.37 22.40 -25.42
N LYS A 611 9.49 23.11 -25.53
CA LYS A 611 10.84 22.62 -25.19
C LYS A 611 11.00 22.34 -23.70
N ILE A 612 10.54 23.24 -22.82
CA ILE A 612 10.54 23.06 -21.36
C ILE A 612 9.73 21.83 -20.95
N MET A 613 8.53 21.64 -21.51
CA MET A 613 7.69 20.47 -21.22
C MET A 613 8.29 19.17 -21.79
N LYS A 614 8.93 19.22 -22.96
CA LYS A 614 9.63 18.07 -23.56
C LYS A 614 10.88 17.67 -22.75
N SER A 615 11.69 18.62 -22.30
CA SER A 615 12.91 18.35 -21.50
C SER A 615 12.58 17.76 -20.12
N ASN A 616 11.47 18.18 -19.53
CA ASN A 616 10.95 17.64 -18.27
C ASN A 616 10.02 16.41 -18.44
N HIS A 617 10.02 15.80 -19.64
CA HIS A 617 9.25 14.58 -19.97
C HIS A 617 7.77 14.65 -19.56
N VAL A 618 7.13 15.83 -19.64
CA VAL A 618 5.71 16.00 -19.31
C VAL A 618 4.86 15.12 -20.25
N PRO A 619 3.88 14.35 -19.73
CA PRO A 619 3.03 13.50 -20.55
C PRO A 619 2.39 14.25 -21.74
N PRO A 620 2.52 13.77 -23.00
CA PRO A 620 2.08 14.52 -24.18
C PRO A 620 0.60 14.93 -24.18
N PHE A 621 -0.28 14.18 -23.52
CA PHE A 621 -1.70 14.53 -23.40
C PHE A 621 -1.93 15.81 -22.57
N LEU A 622 -1.11 16.06 -21.54
CA LEU A 622 -1.15 17.30 -20.75
C LEU A 622 -0.64 18.47 -21.59
N VAL A 623 0.50 18.28 -22.27
CA VAL A 623 1.09 19.29 -23.17
C VAL A 623 0.10 19.71 -24.25
N ARG A 624 -0.58 18.75 -24.88
CA ARG A 624 -1.65 18.98 -25.85
C ARG A 624 -2.78 19.81 -25.27
N LYS A 625 -3.25 19.49 -24.07
CA LYS A 625 -4.33 20.24 -23.40
C LYS A 625 -3.94 21.69 -23.08
N VAL A 626 -2.70 21.94 -22.64
CA VAL A 626 -2.17 23.31 -22.48
C VAL A 626 -2.28 24.07 -23.80
N PHE A 627 -1.74 23.52 -24.89
CA PHE A 627 -1.77 24.23 -26.19
C PHE A 627 -3.17 24.37 -26.79
N THR A 628 -4.09 23.42 -26.58
CA THR A 628 -5.51 23.57 -26.95
C THR A 628 -6.13 24.78 -26.23
N GLN A 629 -5.93 24.92 -24.91
CA GLN A 629 -6.46 26.07 -24.16
C GLN A 629 -5.79 27.40 -24.54
N ILE A 630 -4.49 27.40 -24.84
CA ILE A 630 -3.78 28.59 -25.34
C ILE A 630 -4.27 29.01 -26.73
N PHE A 631 -4.52 28.07 -27.63
CA PHE A 631 -5.06 28.40 -28.96
C PHE A 631 -6.53 28.87 -28.89
N SER A 632 -7.32 28.33 -27.95
CA SER A 632 -8.65 28.88 -27.62
C SER A 632 -8.55 30.32 -27.11
N PHE A 633 -7.64 30.62 -26.17
CA PHE A 633 -7.39 31.99 -25.70
C PHE A 633 -6.97 32.94 -26.83
N ILE A 634 -6.06 32.52 -27.71
CA ILE A 634 -5.67 33.30 -28.91
C ILE A 634 -6.89 33.59 -29.80
N ASN A 635 -7.74 32.58 -30.05
CA ASN A 635 -8.98 32.73 -30.81
C ASN A 635 -9.90 33.79 -30.19
N VAL A 636 -10.19 33.68 -28.89
CA VAL A 636 -11.06 34.59 -28.13
C VAL A 636 -10.51 36.02 -28.19
N GLN A 637 -9.24 36.23 -27.85
CA GLN A 637 -8.61 37.55 -27.80
C GLN A 637 -8.62 38.25 -29.17
N LEU A 638 -8.21 37.56 -30.24
CA LEU A 638 -8.18 38.13 -31.58
C LEU A 638 -9.59 38.39 -32.13
N PHE A 639 -10.51 37.45 -31.95
CA PHE A 639 -11.87 37.53 -32.50
C PHE A 639 -12.74 38.58 -31.79
N ASN A 640 -12.69 38.65 -30.46
CA ASN A 640 -13.39 39.69 -29.71
C ASN A 640 -12.83 41.08 -30.06
N SER A 641 -11.51 41.21 -30.20
CA SER A 641 -10.89 42.46 -30.63
C SER A 641 -11.32 42.89 -32.03
N LEU A 642 -11.49 41.93 -32.95
CA LEU A 642 -12.04 42.17 -34.29
C LEU A 642 -13.50 42.66 -34.24
N LEU A 643 -14.32 42.08 -33.36
CA LEU A 643 -15.74 42.43 -33.19
C LEU A 643 -16.00 43.78 -32.48
N LEU A 644 -15.01 44.26 -31.71
CA LEU A 644 -15.10 45.51 -30.95
C LEU A 644 -14.50 46.72 -31.67
N ARG A 645 -13.53 46.52 -32.59
CA ARG A 645 -12.73 47.60 -33.17
C ARG A 645 -12.86 47.71 -34.69
N ARG A 646 -13.48 48.80 -35.17
CA ARG A 646 -13.71 49.03 -36.61
C ARG A 646 -12.41 49.06 -37.42
N GLU A 647 -11.33 49.60 -36.87
CA GLU A 647 -10.02 49.68 -37.53
C GLU A 647 -9.32 48.32 -37.72
N CYS A 648 -9.85 47.24 -37.12
CA CYS A 648 -9.37 45.88 -37.32
C CYS A 648 -10.10 45.14 -38.45
N CYS A 649 -11.28 45.61 -38.87
CA CYS A 649 -12.05 45.07 -39.99
C CYS A 649 -11.68 45.74 -41.32
N SER A 650 -10.43 45.58 -41.76
CA SER A 650 -10.01 45.98 -43.12
C SER A 650 -9.41 44.83 -43.93
N PHE A 651 -9.31 45.00 -45.24
CA PHE A 651 -8.68 44.02 -46.12
C PHE A 651 -7.21 43.79 -45.74
N SER A 652 -6.43 44.87 -45.57
CA SER A 652 -5.01 44.77 -45.21
C SER A 652 -4.79 44.18 -43.82
N ASN A 653 -5.68 44.47 -42.86
CA ASN A 653 -5.61 43.86 -41.54
C ASN A 653 -5.98 42.38 -41.57
N GLY A 654 -6.96 42.00 -42.42
CA GLY A 654 -7.26 40.61 -42.72
C GLY A 654 -6.05 39.86 -43.29
N GLU A 655 -5.34 40.41 -44.28
CA GLU A 655 -4.13 39.80 -44.82
C GLU A 655 -3.03 39.62 -43.75
N TYR A 656 -2.84 40.63 -42.90
CA TYR A 656 -1.86 40.59 -41.82
C TYR A 656 -2.15 39.52 -40.77
N VAL A 657 -3.38 39.47 -40.24
CA VAL A 657 -3.77 38.43 -39.28
C VAL A 657 -3.76 37.05 -39.94
N LYS A 658 -4.12 36.94 -41.23
CA LYS A 658 -4.05 35.68 -41.99
C LYS A 658 -2.62 35.15 -42.10
N ALA A 659 -1.64 36.03 -42.36
CA ALA A 659 -0.22 35.66 -42.39
C ALA A 659 0.26 35.20 -41.00
N GLY A 660 -0.14 35.91 -39.93
CA GLY A 660 0.17 35.50 -38.56
C GLY A 660 -0.43 34.16 -38.13
N LEU A 661 -1.68 33.88 -38.54
CA LEU A 661 -2.32 32.58 -38.32
C LEU A 661 -1.61 31.45 -39.09
N ALA A 662 -1.00 31.72 -40.25
CA ALA A 662 -0.22 30.73 -40.99
C ALA A 662 1.10 30.37 -40.26
N GLU A 663 1.74 31.31 -39.55
CA GLU A 663 2.88 31.00 -38.68
C GLU A 663 2.47 30.07 -37.51
N LEU A 664 1.24 30.22 -36.98
CA LEU A 664 0.70 29.30 -35.96
C LEU A 664 0.34 27.91 -36.55
N GLU A 665 -0.18 27.84 -37.79
CA GLU A 665 -0.43 26.58 -38.51
C GLU A 665 0.88 25.81 -38.79
N GLN A 666 1.92 26.54 -39.19
CA GLN A 666 3.27 26.01 -39.37
C GLN A 666 3.83 25.48 -38.05
N TRP A 667 3.70 26.23 -36.95
CA TRP A 667 4.13 25.76 -35.62
C TRP A 667 3.39 24.49 -35.16
N CYS A 668 2.07 24.40 -35.38
CA CYS A 668 1.32 23.16 -35.10
C CYS A 668 1.86 21.96 -35.89
N SER A 669 2.24 22.18 -37.15
CA SER A 669 2.83 21.15 -38.02
C SER A 669 4.21 20.70 -37.53
N GLU A 670 5.05 21.63 -37.08
CA GLU A 670 6.39 21.35 -36.52
C GLU A 670 6.35 20.72 -35.12
N ALA A 671 5.40 21.11 -34.27
CA ALA A 671 5.19 20.56 -32.94
C ALA A 671 4.73 19.09 -32.97
N THR A 672 4.21 18.62 -34.11
CA THR A 672 3.62 17.31 -34.42
C THR A 672 2.29 17.01 -33.71
N GLU A 673 1.49 16.12 -34.30
CA GLU A 673 0.18 15.71 -33.77
C GLU A 673 0.25 15.19 -32.32
N GLU A 674 1.38 14.60 -31.92
CA GLU A 674 1.62 14.13 -30.55
C GLU A 674 1.39 15.26 -29.52
N TYR A 675 1.93 16.45 -29.78
CA TYR A 675 1.93 17.58 -28.84
C TYR A 675 0.95 18.71 -29.21
N ALA A 676 0.70 18.98 -30.50
CA ALA A 676 -0.26 20.01 -30.91
C ALA A 676 -1.71 19.50 -30.91
N GLY A 677 -1.94 18.26 -31.35
CA GLY A 677 -3.27 17.68 -31.50
C GLY A 677 -4.25 18.61 -32.24
N SER A 678 -5.44 18.82 -31.67
CA SER A 678 -6.51 19.66 -32.22
C SER A 678 -6.39 21.15 -31.91
N ALA A 679 -5.22 21.65 -31.47
CA ALA A 679 -5.06 23.07 -31.12
C ALA A 679 -5.38 24.03 -32.30
N TRP A 680 -5.09 23.61 -33.54
CA TRP A 680 -5.40 24.38 -34.76
C TRP A 680 -6.91 24.56 -35.00
N ASP A 681 -7.75 23.64 -34.51
CA ASP A 681 -9.21 23.68 -34.69
C ASP A 681 -9.87 24.70 -33.75
N GLU A 682 -9.24 25.04 -32.63
CA GLU A 682 -9.77 26.05 -31.70
C GLU A 682 -9.74 27.46 -32.32
N LEU A 683 -8.82 27.75 -33.25
CA LEU A 683 -8.71 29.03 -33.98
C LEU A 683 -9.82 29.24 -35.05
N LYS A 684 -10.83 28.37 -35.11
CA LYS A 684 -11.90 28.39 -36.13
C LYS A 684 -12.63 29.73 -36.30
N HIS A 685 -12.93 30.47 -35.23
CA HIS A 685 -13.70 31.72 -35.34
C HIS A 685 -12.87 32.82 -35.99
N ILE A 686 -11.64 33.07 -35.50
CA ILE A 686 -10.75 34.06 -36.10
C ILE A 686 -10.34 33.67 -37.53
N ARG A 687 -10.09 32.37 -37.80
CA ARG A 687 -9.78 31.87 -39.16
C ARG A 687 -10.91 32.14 -40.16
N GLN A 688 -12.16 31.89 -39.79
CA GLN A 688 -13.31 32.16 -40.67
C GLN A 688 -13.55 33.66 -40.85
N ALA A 689 -13.49 34.45 -39.76
CA ALA A 689 -13.67 35.90 -39.82
C ALA A 689 -12.61 36.58 -40.70
N VAL A 690 -11.33 36.23 -40.52
CA VAL A 690 -10.22 36.74 -41.33
C VAL A 690 -10.27 36.19 -42.75
N GLY A 691 -10.67 34.93 -42.92
CA GLY A 691 -10.96 34.33 -44.23
C GLY A 691 -11.96 35.16 -45.02
N PHE A 692 -13.09 35.52 -44.40
CA PHE A 692 -14.10 36.41 -44.97
C PHE A 692 -13.54 37.80 -45.32
N LEU A 693 -12.79 38.44 -44.40
CA LEU A 693 -12.19 39.76 -44.63
C LEU A 693 -11.26 39.82 -45.86
N VAL A 694 -10.59 38.73 -46.23
CA VAL A 694 -9.63 38.66 -47.36
C VAL A 694 -10.28 38.21 -48.68
N ILE A 695 -11.60 37.97 -48.74
CA ILE A 695 -12.28 37.66 -50.00
C ILE A 695 -12.32 38.90 -50.93
N HIS A 696 -11.89 38.76 -52.18
CA HIS A 696 -11.93 39.86 -53.16
C HIS A 696 -13.34 40.12 -53.74
N GLN A 697 -14.15 39.07 -53.96
CA GLN A 697 -15.47 39.18 -54.60
C GLN A 697 -16.64 39.12 -53.61
N LYS A 698 -16.52 39.75 -52.43
CA LYS A 698 -17.60 39.81 -51.41
C LYS A 698 -18.97 40.22 -51.98
N PRO A 699 -19.11 41.21 -52.89
CA PRO A 699 -20.41 41.61 -53.44
C PRO A 699 -21.10 40.59 -54.36
N LYS A 700 -20.50 39.42 -54.61
CA LYS A 700 -21.10 38.34 -55.42
C LYS A 700 -21.49 37.10 -54.62
N LYS A 701 -21.25 37.10 -53.30
CA LYS A 701 -21.45 35.94 -52.43
C LYS A 701 -22.79 35.98 -51.72
N SER A 702 -23.66 35.02 -52.02
CA SER A 702 -24.99 34.95 -51.39
C SER A 702 -24.87 34.72 -49.89
N LEU A 703 -25.91 35.10 -49.15
CA LEU A 703 -26.00 34.88 -47.70
C LEU A 703 -25.85 33.39 -47.33
N ASN A 704 -26.39 32.47 -48.16
CA ASN A 704 -26.23 31.04 -47.94
C ASN A 704 -24.77 30.57 -48.13
N GLU A 705 -24.06 31.06 -49.15
CA GLU A 705 -22.61 30.78 -49.30
C GLU A 705 -21.80 31.33 -48.13
N VAL A 706 -22.12 32.55 -47.66
CA VAL A 706 -21.42 33.16 -46.51
C VAL A 706 -21.64 32.34 -45.24
N THR A 707 -22.89 32.01 -44.90
CA THR A 707 -23.20 31.32 -43.64
C THR A 707 -22.90 29.82 -43.68
N LYS A 708 -23.08 29.11 -44.81
CA LYS A 708 -22.93 27.65 -44.86
C LYS A 708 -21.58 27.17 -45.40
N GLU A 709 -20.96 27.89 -46.33
CA GLU A 709 -19.71 27.45 -46.98
C GLU A 709 -18.48 28.17 -46.43
N LEU A 710 -18.57 29.49 -46.19
CA LEU A 710 -17.42 30.32 -45.80
C LEU A 710 -17.25 30.46 -44.29
N CYS A 711 -18.34 30.63 -43.53
CA CYS A 711 -18.31 30.93 -42.10
C CYS A 711 -19.33 30.10 -41.27
N PRO A 712 -19.36 28.76 -41.37
CA PRO A 712 -20.35 27.91 -40.69
C PRO A 712 -20.24 27.87 -39.15
N VAL A 713 -19.21 28.49 -38.56
CA VAL A 713 -19.04 28.57 -37.10
C VAL A 713 -19.44 29.94 -36.55
N LEU A 714 -19.55 30.98 -37.39
CA LEU A 714 -19.89 32.33 -36.95
C LEU A 714 -21.40 32.52 -36.88
N SER A 715 -21.89 33.11 -35.79
CA SER A 715 -23.32 33.44 -35.67
C SER A 715 -23.71 34.56 -36.64
N ILE A 716 -25.01 34.64 -36.98
CA ILE A 716 -25.52 35.71 -37.86
C ILE A 716 -25.23 37.09 -37.26
N GLN A 717 -25.31 37.23 -35.92
CA GLN A 717 -24.97 38.46 -35.20
C GLN A 717 -23.48 38.83 -35.32
N GLN A 718 -22.57 37.84 -35.22
CA GLN A 718 -21.13 38.05 -35.43
C GLN A 718 -20.82 38.43 -36.88
N LEU A 719 -21.40 37.72 -37.86
CA LEU A 719 -21.26 38.01 -39.29
C LEU A 719 -21.78 39.40 -39.66
N TYR A 720 -22.93 39.79 -39.12
CA TYR A 720 -23.51 41.12 -39.29
C TYR A 720 -22.58 42.20 -38.71
N ARG A 721 -22.01 41.97 -37.52
CA ARG A 721 -21.07 42.91 -36.89
C ARG A 721 -19.79 43.09 -37.70
N ILE A 722 -19.16 41.99 -38.15
CA ILE A 722 -17.97 42.06 -39.03
C ILE A 722 -18.31 42.76 -40.36
N SER A 723 -19.42 42.40 -40.99
CA SER A 723 -19.84 42.96 -42.29
C SER A 723 -20.18 44.45 -42.24
N THR A 724 -20.74 44.94 -41.13
CA THR A 724 -21.08 46.36 -40.95
C THR A 724 -19.87 47.23 -40.55
N MET A 725 -18.84 46.63 -39.95
CA MET A 725 -17.59 47.34 -39.62
C MET A 725 -16.55 47.30 -40.75
N TYR A 726 -16.67 46.36 -41.69
CA TYR A 726 -15.71 46.17 -42.79
C TYR A 726 -15.54 47.41 -43.68
N TRP A 727 -14.29 47.67 -44.07
CA TRP A 727 -13.96 48.56 -45.20
C TRP A 727 -12.75 48.05 -45.98
N ASP A 728 -12.72 48.30 -47.29
CA ASP A 728 -11.57 47.94 -48.13
C ASP A 728 -10.57 49.11 -48.19
N ASP A 729 -9.35 48.86 -47.73
CA ASP A 729 -8.29 49.86 -47.60
C ASP A 729 -7.14 49.67 -48.60
N LYS A 730 -7.22 48.65 -49.46
CA LYS A 730 -6.14 48.29 -50.39
C LYS A 730 -6.50 48.53 -51.86
N TYR A 731 -7.77 48.33 -52.24
CA TYR A 731 -8.21 48.42 -53.64
C TYR A 731 -9.00 49.69 -53.99
N GLY A 732 -9.15 50.63 -53.05
CA GLY A 732 -9.90 51.86 -53.28
C GLY A 732 -11.41 51.65 -53.50
N THR A 733 -11.88 50.42 -53.31
CA THR A 733 -13.29 50.03 -53.15
C THR A 733 -13.82 50.59 -51.84
N HIS A 734 -13.98 51.92 -51.80
CA HIS A 734 -14.74 52.60 -50.77
C HIS A 734 -16.01 51.79 -50.48
N SER A 735 -16.36 51.64 -49.20
CA SER A 735 -17.68 51.17 -48.79
C SER A 735 -18.83 52.11 -49.25
N VAL A 736 -18.48 53.17 -50.00
CA VAL A 736 -19.34 54.00 -50.84
C VAL A 736 -18.67 54.24 -52.21
N SER A 737 -18.50 53.19 -53.04
CA SER A 737 -18.18 53.39 -54.47
C SER A 737 -19.35 54.06 -55.20
N SER A 738 -19.06 54.87 -56.22
CA SER A 738 -20.05 55.61 -57.01
C SER A 738 -20.97 54.69 -57.83
N ASP A 739 -20.55 53.46 -58.11
CA ASP A 739 -21.35 52.46 -58.83
C ASP A 739 -22.56 51.95 -58.02
N VAL A 740 -23.74 51.99 -58.64
CA VAL A 740 -25.04 51.66 -58.04
C VAL A 740 -25.21 50.15 -57.86
N SER A 741 -24.63 49.35 -58.75
CA SER A 741 -24.83 47.88 -58.78
C SER A 741 -24.19 47.19 -57.58
N SER A 742 -22.93 47.55 -57.29
CA SER A 742 -22.20 47.06 -56.10
C SER A 742 -22.85 47.48 -54.77
N ARG A 743 -23.59 48.60 -54.77
CA ARG A 743 -24.24 49.19 -53.57
C ARG A 743 -25.49 48.42 -53.14
N HIS A 744 -26.12 47.66 -54.04
CA HIS A 744 -27.37 46.94 -53.78
C HIS A 744 -27.12 45.58 -53.09
N TYR A 745 -26.08 44.84 -53.48
CA TYR A 745 -25.90 43.45 -53.05
C TYR A 745 -25.44 43.30 -51.59
N ILE A 746 -24.40 44.06 -51.15
CA ILE A 746 -23.97 44.05 -49.75
C ILE A 746 -25.07 44.57 -48.82
N ARG A 747 -25.83 45.59 -49.25
CA ARG A 747 -27.03 46.05 -48.51
C ARG A 747 -28.09 44.95 -48.39
N ASN A 748 -28.33 44.17 -49.44
CA ASN A 748 -29.30 43.07 -49.43
C ASN A 748 -28.88 41.95 -48.46
N VAL A 749 -27.60 41.56 -48.45
CA VAL A 749 -27.05 40.58 -47.49
C VAL A 749 -27.14 41.09 -46.05
N ILE A 750 -26.74 42.34 -45.78
CA ILE A 750 -26.82 42.96 -44.45
C ILE A 750 -28.28 43.15 -44.00
N ALA A 751 -29.20 43.46 -44.92
CA ALA A 751 -30.64 43.57 -44.62
C ALA A 751 -31.24 42.20 -44.29
N LYS A 752 -30.91 41.15 -45.04
CA LYS A 752 -31.35 39.77 -44.73
C LYS A 752 -30.78 39.27 -43.39
N MET A 753 -29.51 39.56 -43.10
CA MET A 753 -28.93 39.29 -41.78
C MET A 753 -29.69 40.03 -40.67
N ARG A 754 -30.08 41.30 -40.88
CA ARG A 754 -30.89 42.06 -39.91
C ARG A 754 -32.26 41.43 -39.66
N VAL A 755 -32.95 40.96 -40.70
CA VAL A 755 -34.25 40.26 -40.58
C VAL A 755 -34.10 38.96 -39.79
N MET A 756 -33.13 38.10 -40.16
CA MET A 756 -32.88 36.87 -39.40
C MET A 756 -32.48 37.15 -37.95
N MET A 757 -31.73 38.22 -37.66
CA MET A 757 -31.41 38.59 -36.27
C MET A 757 -32.63 39.01 -35.46
N THR A 758 -33.64 39.64 -36.09
CA THR A 758 -34.91 39.96 -35.41
C THR A 758 -35.82 38.74 -35.25
N GLU A 759 -35.66 37.71 -36.09
CA GLU A 759 -36.33 36.41 -35.95
C GLU A 759 -35.66 35.58 -34.83
N ASP A 760 -34.33 35.48 -34.83
CA ASP A 760 -33.52 34.78 -33.83
C ASP A 760 -33.60 35.41 -32.43
N SER A 761 -33.77 36.74 -32.32
CA SER A 761 -33.86 37.43 -31.01
C SER A 761 -35.07 37.02 -30.17
N ASN A 762 -36.05 36.32 -30.76
CA ASN A 762 -37.18 35.74 -30.02
C ASN A 762 -36.81 34.41 -29.31
N ASN A 763 -35.64 33.83 -29.60
CA ASN A 763 -35.08 32.65 -28.93
C ASN A 763 -34.00 33.07 -27.91
N ALA A 764 -34.36 33.09 -26.62
CA ALA A 764 -33.59 33.74 -25.54
C ALA A 764 -32.25 33.09 -25.12
N VAL A 765 -31.61 32.26 -25.96
CA VAL A 765 -30.48 31.40 -25.56
C VAL A 765 -29.09 31.94 -25.96
N SER A 766 -28.98 32.97 -26.79
CA SER A 766 -27.68 33.51 -27.24
C SER A 766 -27.65 35.03 -27.40
N SER A 767 -27.64 35.78 -26.30
CA SER A 767 -27.56 37.25 -26.32
C SER A 767 -26.14 37.82 -26.46
N SER A 768 -25.10 37.05 -26.11
CA SER A 768 -23.69 37.46 -26.27
C SER A 768 -23.17 37.15 -27.68
N PHE A 769 -22.60 38.15 -28.34
CA PHE A 769 -21.91 37.98 -29.62
C PHE A 769 -20.39 37.80 -29.49
N LEU A 770 -19.84 38.04 -28.29
CA LEU A 770 -18.44 37.81 -27.96
C LEU A 770 -18.23 36.34 -27.56
N LEU A 771 -16.99 35.87 -27.67
CA LEU A 771 -16.60 34.56 -27.13
C LEU A 771 -16.12 34.74 -25.69
N ASP A 772 -16.53 33.85 -24.79
CA ASP A 772 -16.06 33.83 -23.39
C ASP A 772 -14.75 33.05 -23.26
N ASP A 773 -13.80 33.54 -22.44
CA ASP A 773 -12.48 32.92 -22.22
C ASP A 773 -12.58 31.60 -21.41
N ASP A 774 -13.65 31.42 -20.62
CA ASP A 774 -13.88 30.27 -19.74
C ASP A 774 -14.54 29.05 -20.41
N SER A 775 -14.75 29.08 -21.74
CA SER A 775 -15.47 28.03 -22.47
C SER A 775 -14.59 26.88 -23.00
N ARG A 776 -13.78 26.20 -22.15
CA ARG A 776 -13.30 24.77 -22.31
C ARG A 776 -12.25 24.27 -21.31
#